data_AF-J3M5F3-F1
#
_entry.id   AF-J3M5F3-F1
#
_cell.length_a   1.000
_cell.length_b   1.000
_cell.length_c   1.000
_cell.angle_alpha   90.00
_cell.angle_beta   90.00
_cell.angle_gamma   90.00
#
_symmetry.space_group_name_H-M   'P 1'
#
loop_
_entity.id
_entity.type
_entity.pdbx_description
1 polymer ?
#
loop_
_entity_poly.entity_id
_entity_poly.type
_entity_poly.pdbx_seq_one_letter_code
_entity_poly.pdbx_strand_id
1 'polypeptide(L)'
;MAVPVVADAATLLLLLLVLSCCSATPATPGQPNGADGGYVSAVGDPGMRRDGLRVAWEAWNFCNEVGREAPGMGSPRGADCFDLENGVDGRGQPTYRVVHRVSDADNNLRAGDPFPGAPANITDVDRYAAAKELYLGGRCQVADSPAPWQFWMVMLKNGNLDTAAAICPENGRPARPFPQGKFPCPGGAGCLNQPLVFHNRTALDATGRRLTGGLFGTYDLDAKDLASKEVSYYSVTWEKDLGSGGAGAGGGGVHHKLRTSPKYPWLMLYLRSDATSGFSGGYHYDTRGMTKIVPESPNFKVRVTLEVKQGGGPNSQFYLMDMGSCWKNDGRACDGDAATDVTRYSEMIINPETPSWCTPGKVGLCPPWHTFRNGTRVHRADAARFPYAAYHLYCSPGNARAAEQPATPCDPYSNPQPQEIMQLVPHPVWGEFGYPTAKGQGWVGDPRTWELDVGAMSQALYFYQDPGTPPARRRGAALGVGTEIYVSDHAEAEWTLSGFDILVPSKQTEGTRYTIREQCRLWSCRFRPIDAYSFAHANAHPAKVAQWSNADLRLHMPSALHPWEAPFCHGLVQLLNSWWASPVIDRERRGWLAGAAGNFHVVLEGGSIYYGYMRVWFTAGKKLELKSKCVGLDEISKRAKQS
;
A
#
# COMPACT_ATOMS: atom_id res chain seq x y z
N MET A 1 -79.74 34.23 34.96
CA MET A 1 -79.92 33.05 35.85
C MET A 1 -79.71 31.80 35.00
N ALA A 2 -79.14 30.74 35.60
CA ALA A 2 -78.74 29.43 35.01
C ALA A 2 -77.45 29.48 34.16
N VAL A 3 -76.26 29.19 34.71
CA VAL A 3 -75.58 27.89 35.03
C VAL A 3 -74.80 27.33 33.81
N PRO A 4 -73.51 26.95 33.99
CA PRO A 4 -72.61 26.52 32.91
C PRO A 4 -72.74 25.02 32.60
N VAL A 5 -72.31 24.61 31.41
CA VAL A 5 -71.97 23.22 31.11
C VAL A 5 -70.47 23.15 30.84
N VAL A 6 -69.75 22.53 31.77
CA VAL A 6 -68.39 22.03 31.59
C VAL A 6 -68.50 20.71 30.84
N ALA A 7 -67.83 20.58 29.70
CA ALA A 7 -67.66 19.30 29.00
C ALA A 7 -66.19 19.10 28.64
N ASP A 8 -65.54 18.31 29.48
CA ASP A 8 -64.46 17.33 29.26
C ASP A 8 -63.30 17.65 28.28
N ALA A 9 -62.18 18.05 28.89
CA ALA A 9 -60.83 17.97 28.32
C ALA A 9 -60.35 16.51 28.08
N ALA A 10 -61.11 15.49 28.50
CA ALA A 10 -60.77 14.09 28.30
C ALA A 10 -61.02 13.61 26.85
N THR A 11 -61.95 14.23 26.11
CA THR A 11 -62.31 13.82 24.75
C THR A 11 -61.32 14.32 23.70
N LEU A 12 -60.63 15.44 23.97
CA LEU A 12 -59.60 15.97 23.07
C LEU A 12 -58.28 15.18 23.15
N LEU A 13 -57.98 14.59 24.31
CA LEU A 13 -56.77 13.78 24.52
C LEU A 13 -56.90 12.38 23.88
N LEU A 14 -58.10 11.81 23.84
CA LEU A 14 -58.36 10.52 23.19
C LEU A 14 -58.30 10.62 21.64
N LEU A 15 -58.73 11.75 21.06
CA LEU A 15 -58.65 11.99 19.62
C LEU A 15 -57.21 12.16 19.11
N LEU A 16 -56.32 12.74 19.92
CA LEU A 16 -54.89 12.88 19.58
C LEU A 16 -54.12 11.55 19.70
N LEU A 17 -54.55 10.62 20.57
CA LEU A 17 -53.94 9.30 20.69
C LEU A 17 -54.39 8.31 19.61
N VAL A 18 -55.62 8.44 19.09
CA VAL A 18 -56.12 7.56 18.01
C VAL A 18 -55.60 7.96 16.62
N LEU A 19 -55.27 9.24 16.39
CA LEU A 19 -54.64 9.69 15.14
C LEU A 19 -53.13 9.38 15.05
N SER A 20 -52.48 8.97 16.15
CA SER A 20 -51.07 8.55 16.17
C SER A 20 -50.86 7.05 15.89
N CYS A 21 -51.93 6.23 15.89
CA CYS A 21 -51.83 4.77 15.77
C CYS A 21 -52.26 4.19 14.40
N CYS A 22 -52.64 5.02 13.42
CA CYS A 22 -53.15 4.54 12.11
C CYS A 22 -52.39 5.13 10.91
N SER A 23 -51.06 5.11 10.96
CA SER A 23 -50.19 5.29 9.79
C SER A 23 -49.03 4.30 9.78
N ALA A 24 -49.33 3.04 10.09
CA ALA A 24 -48.43 1.91 9.86
C ALA A 24 -48.94 1.13 8.64
N THR A 25 -48.58 1.59 7.45
CA THR A 25 -48.65 0.73 6.27
C THR A 25 -47.58 -0.35 6.40
N PRO A 26 -47.90 -1.63 6.19
CA PRO A 26 -46.89 -2.68 6.16
C PRO A 26 -45.91 -2.37 5.05
N ALA A 27 -44.64 -2.18 5.41
CA ALA A 27 -43.55 -2.06 4.46
C ALA A 27 -43.55 -3.31 3.58
N THR A 28 -44.01 -3.12 2.33
CA THR A 28 -43.80 -4.06 1.25
C THR A 28 -42.28 -4.23 1.11
N PRO A 29 -41.74 -5.45 0.89
CA PRO A 29 -40.32 -5.63 0.64
C PRO A 29 -39.95 -4.84 -0.62
N GLY A 30 -39.39 -3.65 -0.42
CA GLY A 30 -38.90 -2.81 -1.49
C GLY A 30 -37.82 -3.55 -2.23
N GLN A 31 -38.07 -3.77 -3.53
CA GLN A 31 -37.01 -4.07 -4.48
C GLN A 31 -35.87 -3.05 -4.32
N PRO A 32 -34.61 -3.50 -4.33
CA PRO A 32 -33.45 -2.63 -4.16
C PRO A 32 -33.23 -1.85 -5.45
N ASN A 33 -33.56 -0.57 -5.46
CA ASN A 33 -33.14 0.35 -6.52
C ASN A 33 -32.32 1.50 -5.92
N GLY A 34 -31.02 1.20 -5.78
CA GLY A 34 -29.91 2.06 -6.19
C GLY A 34 -29.63 3.34 -5.41
N ALA A 35 -28.79 3.26 -4.37
CA ALA A 35 -27.65 4.15 -4.08
C ALA A 35 -27.26 4.09 -2.60
N ASP A 36 -26.49 3.07 -2.19
CA ASP A 36 -25.53 3.24 -1.10
C ASP A 36 -24.38 2.27 -1.33
N GLY A 37 -23.32 2.76 -1.99
CA GLY A 37 -22.11 1.96 -2.18
C GLY A 37 -21.38 1.91 -0.85
N GLY A 38 -21.52 0.81 -0.10
CA GLY A 38 -20.76 0.61 1.14
C GLY A 38 -19.25 0.78 0.93
N TYR A 39 -18.52 1.03 2.01
CA TYR A 39 -17.06 1.03 2.02
C TYR A 39 -16.53 -0.27 2.64
N VAL A 40 -15.38 -0.73 2.17
CA VAL A 40 -14.59 -1.82 2.77
C VAL A 40 -13.19 -1.32 3.09
N SER A 41 -12.55 -1.97 4.06
CA SER A 41 -11.16 -1.67 4.37
C SER A 41 -10.22 -2.24 3.29
N ALA A 42 -9.30 -1.39 2.85
CA ALA A 42 -8.19 -1.71 1.96
C ALA A 42 -6.97 -2.23 2.71
N VAL A 43 -6.93 -2.13 4.03
CA VAL A 43 -5.83 -2.64 4.86
C VAL A 43 -6.15 -4.02 5.43
N GLY A 44 -5.09 -4.79 5.70
CA GLY A 44 -5.19 -6.10 6.34
C GLY A 44 -5.53 -6.07 7.83
N ASP A 45 -5.22 -4.96 8.50
CA ASP A 45 -5.46 -4.73 9.92
C ASP A 45 -6.28 -3.44 10.15
N PRO A 46 -7.60 -3.44 9.83
CA PRO A 46 -8.42 -2.24 9.88
C PRO A 46 -8.46 -1.62 11.27
N GLY A 47 -8.03 -0.37 11.37
CA GLY A 47 -7.99 0.37 12.63
C GLY A 47 -6.91 -0.10 13.61
N MET A 48 -5.93 -0.89 13.15
CA MET A 48 -4.85 -1.45 13.98
C MET A 48 -5.36 -2.38 15.10
N ARG A 49 -6.44 -3.11 14.81
CA ARG A 49 -7.23 -3.85 15.81
C ARG A 49 -6.77 -5.28 16.03
N ARG A 50 -6.02 -5.89 15.14
CA ARG A 50 -5.55 -7.27 15.25
C ARG A 50 -4.59 -7.47 16.43
N ASP A 51 -4.84 -8.48 17.26
CA ASP A 51 -3.96 -8.81 18.39
C ASP A 51 -2.58 -9.32 17.95
N GLY A 52 -2.52 -10.12 16.88
CA GLY A 52 -1.27 -10.52 16.22
C GLY A 52 -0.68 -9.37 15.38
N LEU A 53 -0.09 -8.38 16.05
CA LEU A 53 0.55 -7.21 15.46
C LEU A 53 1.69 -7.63 14.51
N ARG A 54 1.85 -6.86 13.42
CA ARG A 54 2.90 -7.05 12.43
C ARG A 54 3.47 -5.69 12.06
N VAL A 55 4.71 -5.45 12.46
CA VAL A 55 5.45 -4.23 12.18
C VAL A 55 6.74 -4.63 11.50
N ALA A 56 7.14 -3.87 10.49
CA ALA A 56 8.50 -3.91 9.98
C ALA A 56 9.08 -2.51 10.01
N TRP A 57 10.39 -2.43 9.81
CA TRP A 57 11.09 -1.17 9.75
C TRP A 57 12.08 -1.14 8.59
N GLU A 58 12.29 0.07 8.14
CA GLU A 58 13.30 0.43 7.17
C GLU A 58 13.98 1.72 7.59
N ALA A 59 15.26 1.82 7.23
CA ALA A 59 16.00 3.04 7.40
C ALA A 59 16.76 3.36 6.12
N TRP A 60 16.88 4.66 5.84
CA TRP A 60 17.43 5.16 4.61
C TRP A 60 18.40 6.33 4.81
N ASN A 61 19.33 6.45 3.87
CA ASN A 61 20.09 7.68 3.69
C ASN A 61 19.24 8.72 2.93
N PHE A 62 19.87 9.83 2.55
CA PHE A 62 19.20 10.92 1.85
C PHE A 62 18.43 10.50 0.60
N CYS A 63 18.98 9.59 -0.21
CA CYS A 63 18.43 9.20 -1.50
C CYS A 63 17.48 8.00 -1.45
N ASN A 64 16.98 7.60 -0.27
CA ASN A 64 16.18 6.38 -0.12
C ASN A 64 16.94 5.09 -0.52
N GLU A 65 18.25 5.09 -0.29
CA GLU A 65 19.11 3.92 -0.49
C GLU A 65 19.84 3.57 0.81
N VAL A 66 20.45 2.38 0.85
CA VAL A 66 21.30 1.95 1.94
C VAL A 66 22.66 2.62 1.81
N GLY A 67 23.26 2.55 0.62
CA GLY A 67 24.61 3.02 0.30
C GLY A 67 25.72 2.22 1.01
N ARG A 68 25.66 2.12 2.33
CA ARG A 68 26.53 1.26 3.15
C ARG A 68 25.81 0.85 4.43
N GLU A 69 25.90 -0.43 4.77
CA GLU A 69 25.38 -0.95 6.04
C GLU A 69 26.14 -0.35 7.24
N ALA A 70 25.40 -0.03 8.30
CA ALA A 70 26.00 0.39 9.56
C ALA A 70 26.87 -0.75 10.14
N PRO A 71 28.07 -0.46 10.67
CA PRO A 71 28.98 -1.48 11.17
C PRO A 71 28.31 -2.38 12.21
N GLY A 72 28.33 -3.69 11.96
CA GLY A 72 27.76 -4.69 12.88
C GLY A 72 26.23 -4.78 12.92
N MET A 73 25.50 -3.94 12.17
CA MET A 73 24.03 -3.95 12.13
C MET A 73 23.43 -4.82 11.01
N GLY A 74 24.12 -4.89 9.87
CA GLY A 74 23.59 -5.53 8.66
C GLY A 74 22.56 -4.67 7.94
N SER A 75 21.69 -5.31 7.15
CA SER A 75 20.72 -4.62 6.30
C SER A 75 19.70 -3.86 7.15
N PRO A 76 19.39 -2.59 6.84
CA PRO A 76 18.50 -1.73 7.64
C PRO A 76 17.01 -2.10 7.59
N ARG A 77 16.69 -3.29 7.07
CA ARG A 77 15.33 -3.84 7.01
C ARG A 77 15.17 -4.89 8.09
N GLY A 78 14.07 -4.84 8.83
CA GLY A 78 13.75 -5.86 9.82
C GLY A 78 12.26 -5.91 10.10
N ALA A 79 11.81 -6.94 10.81
CA ALA A 79 10.41 -7.12 11.14
C ALA A 79 10.19 -7.76 12.52
N ASP A 80 9.06 -7.42 13.11
CA ASP A 80 8.45 -8.08 14.25
C ASP A 80 7.02 -8.49 13.88
N CYS A 81 6.85 -9.77 13.59
CA CYS A 81 5.55 -10.35 13.30
C CYS A 81 5.44 -11.71 13.99
N PHE A 82 4.26 -11.94 14.55
CA PHE A 82 3.97 -13.11 15.34
C PHE A 82 2.51 -13.53 15.19
N ASP A 83 2.24 -14.76 15.59
CA ASP A 83 0.90 -15.26 15.84
C ASP A 83 0.72 -15.54 17.32
N LEU A 84 -0.53 -15.56 17.77
CA LEU A 84 -0.89 -15.92 19.13
C LEU A 84 -1.45 -17.35 19.13
N GLU A 85 -0.79 -18.23 19.88
CA GLU A 85 -1.32 -19.54 20.23
C GLU A 85 -2.18 -19.39 21.49
N ASN A 86 -3.44 -19.82 21.40
CA ASN A 86 -4.38 -19.78 22.52
C ASN A 86 -4.36 -21.11 23.27
N GLY A 87 -4.41 -21.04 24.59
CA GLY A 87 -4.50 -22.18 25.49
C GLY A 87 -5.43 -21.90 26.67
N VAL A 88 -5.45 -22.84 27.60
CA VAL A 88 -6.19 -22.72 28.86
C VAL A 88 -5.28 -23.21 29.99
N ASP A 89 -5.21 -22.48 31.11
CA ASP A 89 -4.45 -22.92 32.28
C ASP A 89 -5.22 -23.97 33.11
N GLY A 90 -4.58 -24.50 34.17
CA GLY A 90 -5.19 -25.48 35.07
C GLY A 90 -6.41 -24.97 35.86
N ARG A 91 -6.75 -23.68 35.76
CA ARG A 91 -7.91 -23.04 36.39
C ARG A 91 -9.01 -22.70 35.38
N GLY A 92 -8.85 -23.07 34.11
CA GLY A 92 -9.82 -22.77 33.06
C GLY A 92 -9.68 -21.36 32.47
N GLN A 93 -8.61 -20.61 32.78
CA GLN A 93 -8.41 -19.25 32.25
C GLN A 93 -7.68 -19.26 30.90
N PRO A 94 -8.05 -18.38 29.96
CA PRO A 94 -7.35 -18.27 28.68
C PRO A 94 -5.88 -17.90 28.87
N THR A 95 -4.99 -18.66 28.23
CA THR A 95 -3.57 -18.34 28.13
C THR A 95 -3.18 -18.05 26.69
N TYR A 96 -2.15 -17.23 26.51
CA TYR A 96 -1.66 -16.82 25.21
C TYR A 96 -0.15 -17.05 25.15
N ARG A 97 0.33 -17.47 23.98
CA ARG A 97 1.75 -17.61 23.69
C ARG A 97 2.07 -16.91 22.38
N VAL A 98 3.11 -16.07 22.42
CA VAL A 98 3.62 -15.37 21.23
C VAL A 98 4.51 -16.31 20.43
N VAL A 99 4.18 -16.52 19.15
CA VAL A 99 4.95 -17.34 18.21
C VAL A 99 5.47 -16.46 17.09
N HIS A 100 6.74 -16.08 17.17
CA HIS A 100 7.38 -15.22 16.17
C HIS A 100 7.61 -15.96 14.86
N ARG A 101 7.33 -15.25 13.75
CA ARG A 101 7.61 -15.71 12.38
C ARG A 101 8.97 -15.24 11.86
N VAL A 102 9.54 -14.25 12.54
CA VAL A 102 10.85 -13.65 12.25
C VAL A 102 11.73 -13.84 13.48
N SER A 103 12.93 -14.37 13.26
CA SER A 103 13.95 -14.58 14.28
C SER A 103 14.98 -13.45 14.29
N ASP A 104 15.82 -13.37 15.32
CA ASP A 104 16.93 -12.41 15.34
C ASP A 104 17.92 -12.69 14.22
N ALA A 105 18.11 -13.96 13.83
CA ALA A 105 18.96 -14.32 12.70
C ALA A 105 18.42 -13.73 11.38
N ASP A 106 17.10 -13.72 11.18
CA ASP A 106 16.47 -13.10 10.01
C ASP A 106 16.68 -11.59 10.01
N ASN A 107 16.52 -10.94 11.17
CA ASN A 107 16.73 -9.49 11.31
C ASN A 107 18.22 -9.10 11.21
N ASN A 108 19.15 -9.98 11.55
CA ASN A 108 20.60 -9.74 11.47
C ASN A 108 21.23 -10.03 10.10
N LEU A 109 20.44 -10.50 9.13
CA LEU A 109 20.89 -10.75 7.77
C LEU A 109 21.50 -9.48 7.12
N ARG A 110 22.65 -9.65 6.47
CA ARG A 110 23.42 -8.57 5.83
C ARG A 110 23.74 -8.90 4.38
N ALA A 111 24.11 -7.89 3.59
CA ALA A 111 24.52 -8.08 2.21
C ALA A 111 25.60 -9.17 2.07
N GLY A 112 25.35 -10.13 1.18
CA GLY A 112 26.19 -11.31 0.98
C GLY A 112 25.78 -12.55 1.77
N ASP A 113 24.92 -12.44 2.80
CA ASP A 113 24.35 -13.61 3.47
C ASP A 113 23.28 -14.27 2.57
N PRO A 114 23.16 -15.60 2.54
CA PRO A 114 22.08 -16.28 1.83
C PRO A 114 20.76 -16.17 2.61
N PHE A 115 19.66 -15.87 1.92
CA PHE A 115 18.33 -16.09 2.49
C PHE A 115 18.09 -17.60 2.69
N PRO A 116 17.53 -18.04 3.83
CA PRO A 116 17.14 -19.43 4.04
C PRO A 116 16.32 -20.01 2.87
N GLY A 117 16.87 -21.03 2.20
CA GLY A 117 16.22 -21.70 1.06
C GLY A 117 16.46 -21.03 -0.32
N ALA A 118 17.29 -19.99 -0.41
CA ALA A 118 17.59 -19.30 -1.67
C ALA A 118 18.99 -19.66 -2.23
N PRO A 119 19.14 -19.77 -3.57
CA PRO A 119 20.37 -20.24 -4.20
C PRO A 119 21.44 -19.17 -4.50
N ALA A 120 21.22 -17.88 -4.20
CA ALA A 120 22.16 -16.81 -4.56
C ALA A 120 22.34 -15.76 -3.45
N ASN A 121 23.60 -15.34 -3.25
CA ASN A 121 23.97 -14.26 -2.34
C ASN A 121 23.96 -12.93 -3.11
N ILE A 122 23.11 -11.99 -2.69
CA ILE A 122 23.07 -10.63 -3.24
C ILE A 122 24.09 -9.79 -2.45
N THR A 123 25.14 -9.29 -3.11
CA THR A 123 26.20 -8.51 -2.45
C THR A 123 26.01 -7.01 -2.52
N ASP A 124 25.15 -6.55 -3.44
CA ASP A 124 24.76 -5.15 -3.55
C ASP A 124 23.81 -4.80 -2.41
N VAL A 125 24.18 -3.81 -1.59
CA VAL A 125 23.49 -3.50 -0.32
C VAL A 125 22.06 -3.00 -0.52
N ASP A 126 21.84 -2.21 -1.58
CA ASP A 126 20.55 -1.61 -1.89
C ASP A 126 19.57 -2.70 -2.38
N ARG A 127 20.02 -3.53 -3.34
CA ARG A 127 19.26 -4.70 -3.80
C ARG A 127 19.05 -5.73 -2.70
N TYR A 128 20.02 -5.89 -1.80
CA TYR A 128 19.88 -6.81 -0.67
C TYR A 128 18.79 -6.35 0.28
N ALA A 129 18.75 -5.06 0.63
CA ALA A 129 17.71 -4.51 1.49
C ALA A 129 16.31 -4.70 0.90
N ALA A 130 16.13 -4.40 -0.39
CA ALA A 130 14.87 -4.68 -1.09
C ALA A 130 14.51 -6.17 -1.06
N ALA A 131 15.46 -7.06 -1.36
CA ALA A 131 15.22 -8.51 -1.32
C ALA A 131 14.91 -9.03 0.10
N LYS A 132 15.54 -8.47 1.13
CA LYS A 132 15.29 -8.80 2.53
C LYS A 132 13.88 -8.39 2.96
N GLU A 133 13.38 -7.24 2.49
CA GLU A 133 11.99 -6.85 2.71
C GLU A 133 11.01 -7.88 2.12
N LEU A 134 11.23 -8.32 0.88
CA LEU A 134 10.39 -9.36 0.24
C LEU A 134 10.41 -10.67 1.02
N TYR A 135 11.59 -11.07 1.49
CA TYR A 135 11.80 -12.25 2.31
C TYR A 135 11.04 -12.17 3.65
N LEU A 136 11.22 -11.06 4.40
CA LEU A 136 10.52 -10.81 5.65
C LEU A 136 9.01 -10.70 5.43
N GLY A 137 8.58 -10.07 4.34
CA GLY A 137 7.18 -10.02 3.92
C GLY A 137 6.57 -11.42 3.70
N GLY A 138 7.32 -12.34 3.09
CA GLY A 138 6.91 -13.74 2.95
C GLY A 138 6.73 -14.45 4.29
N ARG A 139 7.64 -14.22 5.25
CA ARG A 139 7.54 -14.75 6.63
C ARG A 139 6.35 -14.16 7.40
N CYS A 140 6.12 -12.86 7.21
CA CYS A 140 5.08 -12.09 7.88
C CYS A 140 3.74 -12.08 7.13
N GLN A 141 3.57 -12.89 6.10
CA GLN A 141 2.35 -12.88 5.31
C GLN A 141 1.14 -13.42 6.10
N VAL A 142 0.01 -12.75 5.94
CA VAL A 142 -1.31 -13.19 6.38
C VAL A 142 -2.17 -13.42 5.15
N ALA A 143 -2.77 -14.61 5.07
CA ALA A 143 -3.73 -14.93 4.01
C ALA A 143 -5.02 -14.14 4.23
N ASP A 144 -5.49 -13.46 3.18
CA ASP A 144 -6.68 -12.62 3.22
C ASP A 144 -7.22 -12.41 1.79
N SER A 145 -8.41 -11.81 1.69
CA SER A 145 -9.09 -11.46 0.44
C SER A 145 -9.19 -9.94 0.29
N PRO A 146 -9.01 -9.38 -0.93
CA PRO A 146 -8.73 -10.07 -2.19
C PRO A 146 -7.26 -10.50 -2.37
N ALA A 147 -6.37 -10.05 -1.50
CA ALA A 147 -4.95 -10.35 -1.54
C ALA A 147 -4.40 -10.52 -0.11
N PRO A 148 -3.33 -11.31 0.06
CA PRO A 148 -2.62 -11.39 1.33
C PRO A 148 -1.94 -10.05 1.68
N TRP A 149 -1.61 -9.87 2.95
CA TRP A 149 -0.93 -8.68 3.47
C TRP A 149 0.16 -9.03 4.47
N GLN A 150 1.02 -8.06 4.85
CA GLN A 150 2.23 -8.30 5.65
C GLN A 150 2.27 -7.49 6.95
N PHE A 151 2.64 -6.21 6.91
CA PHE A 151 2.95 -5.42 8.11
C PHE A 151 2.72 -3.92 7.90
N TRP A 152 2.60 -3.20 9.03
CA TRP A 152 2.78 -1.75 9.08
C TRP A 152 4.27 -1.43 8.95
N MET A 153 4.61 -0.35 8.23
CA MET A 153 6.00 0.02 7.97
C MET A 153 6.42 1.23 8.80
N VAL A 154 7.44 1.07 9.65
CA VAL A 154 8.16 2.19 10.26
C VAL A 154 9.26 2.62 9.31
N MET A 155 9.22 3.86 8.83
CA MET A 155 10.25 4.41 7.96
C MET A 155 11.08 5.45 8.71
N LEU A 156 12.39 5.26 8.68
CA LEU A 156 13.39 6.21 9.17
C LEU A 156 14.18 6.76 7.99
N LYS A 157 14.48 8.06 8.04
CA LYS A 157 15.37 8.66 7.06
C LYS A 157 16.24 9.75 7.67
N ASN A 158 17.48 9.80 7.19
CA ASN A 158 18.42 10.87 7.49
C ASN A 158 18.53 11.82 6.29
N GLY A 159 18.38 13.11 6.57
CA GLY A 159 18.41 14.18 5.59
C GLY A 159 19.81 14.74 5.27
N ASN A 160 20.86 14.23 5.89
CA ASN A 160 22.22 14.66 5.58
C ASN A 160 22.61 14.27 4.16
N LEU A 161 23.26 15.14 3.38
CA LEU A 161 23.69 14.88 2.01
C LEU A 161 25.19 15.13 1.83
N ASP A 162 25.94 14.05 1.60
CA ASP A 162 27.35 14.11 1.17
C ASP A 162 27.43 14.37 -0.34
N THR A 163 27.60 15.64 -0.69
CA THR A 163 27.70 16.11 -2.07
C THR A 163 29.04 15.77 -2.73
N ALA A 164 30.07 15.43 -1.94
CA ALA A 164 31.40 15.07 -2.44
C ALA A 164 31.47 13.59 -2.84
N ALA A 165 30.77 12.71 -2.11
CA ALA A 165 30.68 11.30 -2.46
C ALA A 165 29.80 11.04 -3.70
N ALA A 166 28.80 11.90 -3.93
CA ALA A 166 27.90 11.84 -5.08
C ALA A 166 27.24 10.46 -5.30
N ILE A 167 26.93 9.76 -4.20
CA ILE A 167 26.30 8.43 -4.26
C ILE A 167 24.82 8.49 -4.63
N CYS A 168 24.16 9.61 -4.28
CA CYS A 168 22.76 9.82 -4.61
C CYS A 168 22.62 10.21 -6.08
N PRO A 169 21.76 9.52 -6.86
CA PRO A 169 21.53 9.88 -8.25
C PRO A 169 20.85 11.24 -8.36
N GLU A 170 21.10 11.93 -9.47
CA GLU A 170 20.39 13.14 -9.88
C GLU A 170 19.26 12.74 -10.84
N ASN A 171 18.01 12.76 -10.38
CA ASN A 171 16.85 12.45 -11.23
C ASN A 171 16.97 11.09 -11.96
N GLY A 172 17.38 10.03 -11.24
CA GLY A 172 17.57 8.69 -11.82
C GLY A 172 18.87 8.49 -12.58
N ARG A 173 19.77 9.49 -12.59
CA ARG A 173 21.05 9.43 -13.31
C ARG A 173 22.23 9.52 -12.36
N PRO A 174 23.37 8.90 -12.66
CA PRO A 174 24.57 9.05 -11.84
C PRO A 174 24.96 10.53 -11.68
N ALA A 175 25.16 10.96 -10.44
CA ALA A 175 25.63 12.30 -10.12
C ALA A 175 27.15 12.40 -10.20
N ARG A 176 27.66 13.63 -10.22
CA ARG A 176 29.08 13.96 -10.00
C ARG A 176 29.19 14.82 -8.74
N PRO A 177 30.35 14.89 -8.08
CA PRO A 177 30.53 15.77 -6.93
C PRO A 177 30.09 17.22 -7.23
N PHE A 178 29.35 17.83 -6.31
CA PHE A 178 28.76 19.16 -6.47
C PHE A 178 28.90 20.01 -5.21
N PRO A 179 28.75 21.35 -5.27
CA PRO A 179 28.86 22.20 -4.09
C PRO A 179 27.81 21.87 -3.03
N GLN A 180 28.19 21.97 -1.75
CA GLN A 180 27.26 21.78 -0.64
C GLN A 180 26.10 22.77 -0.76
N GLY A 181 24.87 22.23 -0.79
CA GLY A 181 23.65 23.00 -0.88
C GLY A 181 23.02 23.30 0.49
N LYS A 182 21.69 23.42 0.50
CA LYS A 182 20.88 23.65 1.70
C LYS A 182 20.81 22.45 2.67
N PHE A 183 21.29 21.30 2.24
CA PHE A 183 21.21 20.05 3.01
C PHE A 183 22.49 19.87 3.84
N PRO A 184 22.39 19.49 5.11
CA PRO A 184 23.54 19.42 6.02
C PRO A 184 24.41 18.18 5.74
N CYS A 185 25.68 18.24 6.10
CA CYS A 185 26.54 17.05 6.24
C CYS A 185 27.69 17.39 7.20
N PRO A 186 27.39 17.63 8.49
CA PRO A 186 28.32 18.31 9.40
C PRO A 186 29.63 17.54 9.64
N GLY A 187 29.56 16.20 9.62
CA GLY A 187 30.73 15.32 9.73
C GLY A 187 31.50 15.11 8.41
N GLY A 188 31.03 15.66 7.29
CA GLY A 188 31.57 15.38 5.97
C GLY A 188 31.37 13.91 5.58
N ALA A 189 32.41 13.31 4.99
CA ALA A 189 32.38 11.97 4.45
C ALA A 189 31.76 10.95 5.43
N GLY A 190 30.72 10.26 4.98
CA GLY A 190 30.03 9.24 5.77
C GLY A 190 28.77 9.70 6.53
N CYS A 191 28.33 10.95 6.36
CA CYS A 191 27.07 11.45 6.94
C CYS A 191 25.80 10.81 6.36
N LEU A 192 25.93 10.03 5.26
CA LEU A 192 24.87 9.28 4.55
C LEU A 192 24.71 7.85 5.07
N ASN A 193 24.85 7.63 6.37
CA ASN A 193 24.75 6.31 6.99
C ASN A 193 23.32 5.92 7.38
N GLN A 194 23.16 4.63 7.65
CA GLN A 194 22.01 4.05 8.32
C GLN A 194 22.11 4.20 9.85
N PRO A 195 20.99 4.13 10.59
CA PRO A 195 21.01 4.17 12.03
C PRO A 195 21.41 2.81 12.64
N LEU A 196 21.84 2.85 13.90
CA LEU A 196 21.80 1.71 14.80
C LEU A 196 20.35 1.47 15.20
N VAL A 197 19.85 0.24 15.02
CA VAL A 197 18.47 -0.17 15.37
C VAL A 197 18.52 -1.26 16.44
N PHE A 198 17.95 -0.99 17.61
CA PHE A 198 17.75 -1.96 18.68
C PHE A 198 16.29 -2.39 18.71
N HIS A 199 16.06 -3.70 18.62
CA HIS A 199 14.71 -4.28 18.59
C HIS A 199 14.39 -4.95 19.91
N ASN A 200 13.32 -4.49 20.55
CA ASN A 200 12.68 -5.17 21.67
C ASN A 200 11.54 -6.02 21.11
N ARG A 201 11.81 -7.32 20.98
CA ARG A 201 10.85 -8.30 20.49
C ARG A 201 9.56 -8.25 21.29
N THR A 202 8.43 -8.27 20.57
CA THR A 202 7.11 -8.23 21.18
C THR A 202 6.92 -9.42 22.13
N ALA A 203 6.52 -9.15 23.36
CA ALA A 203 6.28 -10.17 24.38
C ALA A 203 5.01 -9.86 25.17
N LEU A 204 4.48 -10.88 25.85
CA LEU A 204 3.44 -10.68 26.85
C LEU A 204 4.06 -10.21 28.15
N ASP A 205 3.35 -9.32 28.84
CA ASP A 205 3.65 -8.91 30.19
C ASP A 205 3.49 -10.06 31.20
N ALA A 206 3.86 -9.80 32.46
CA ALA A 206 3.78 -10.81 33.52
C ALA A 206 2.35 -11.34 33.77
N THR A 207 1.32 -10.57 33.40
CA THR A 207 -0.08 -10.99 33.52
C THR A 207 -0.54 -11.88 32.36
N GLY A 208 0.21 -11.92 31.25
CA GLY A 208 -0.17 -12.65 30.04
C GLY A 208 -1.32 -12.00 29.28
N ARG A 209 -1.58 -10.70 29.50
CA ARG A 209 -2.76 -10.00 28.96
C ARG A 209 -2.41 -8.80 28.11
N ARG A 210 -1.20 -8.24 28.28
CA ARG A 210 -0.74 -7.08 27.54
C ARG A 210 0.50 -7.41 26.73
N LEU A 211 0.45 -7.14 25.43
CA LEU A 211 1.59 -7.20 24.53
C LEU A 211 2.36 -5.89 24.60
N THR A 212 3.68 -5.97 24.70
CA THR A 212 4.58 -4.82 24.59
C THR A 212 5.74 -5.15 23.65
N GLY A 213 6.15 -4.17 22.86
CA GLY A 213 7.30 -4.30 21.96
C GLY A 213 7.71 -2.93 21.43
N GLY A 214 8.81 -2.92 20.69
CA GLY A 214 9.26 -1.68 20.07
C GLY A 214 10.63 -1.76 19.45
N LEU A 215 11.04 -0.67 18.85
CA LEU A 215 12.38 -0.44 18.35
C LEU A 215 12.83 0.96 18.71
N PHE A 216 14.13 1.13 18.91
CA PHE A 216 14.75 2.42 19.20
C PHE A 216 16.17 2.45 18.67
N GLY A 217 16.77 3.63 18.59
CA GLY A 217 18.09 3.73 18.01
C GLY A 217 18.58 5.15 17.80
N THR A 218 19.65 5.27 17.01
CA THR A 218 20.35 6.53 16.74
C THR A 218 21.07 6.50 15.40
N TYR A 219 21.21 7.65 14.74
CA TYR A 219 22.11 7.81 13.60
C TYR A 219 23.56 8.09 14.04
N ASP A 220 23.78 8.49 15.29
CA ASP A 220 25.11 8.70 15.87
C ASP A 220 25.75 7.33 16.18
N LEU A 221 26.41 6.74 15.18
CA LEU A 221 27.01 5.41 15.26
C LEU A 221 28.07 5.26 16.37
N ASP A 222 28.63 6.38 16.84
CA ASP A 222 29.63 6.46 17.91
C ASP A 222 29.03 6.80 19.29
N ALA A 223 27.69 6.83 19.40
CA ALA A 223 27.00 7.14 20.65
C ALA A 223 27.31 6.12 21.76
N LYS A 224 27.67 6.63 22.94
CA LYS A 224 27.88 5.84 24.16
C LYS A 224 26.68 5.86 25.11
N ASP A 225 25.87 6.91 25.01
CA ASP A 225 24.69 7.13 25.84
C ASP A 225 23.56 7.69 24.97
N LEU A 226 22.54 6.86 24.72
CA LEU A 226 21.36 7.24 23.94
C LEU A 226 20.46 8.25 24.67
N ALA A 227 20.61 8.41 26.00
CA ALA A 227 19.84 9.39 26.76
C ALA A 227 20.36 10.82 26.55
N SER A 228 21.61 10.98 26.14
CA SER A 228 22.24 12.28 25.89
C SER A 228 21.50 13.08 24.82
N LYS A 229 21.26 14.37 25.09
CA LYS A 229 20.67 15.30 24.11
C LYS A 229 21.59 15.62 22.93
N GLU A 230 22.88 15.27 23.05
CA GLU A 230 23.87 15.39 21.98
C GLU A 230 23.75 14.28 20.93
N VAL A 231 22.91 13.27 21.20
CA VAL A 231 22.76 12.07 20.37
C VAL A 231 21.35 12.05 19.78
N SER A 232 21.27 11.81 18.47
CA SER A 232 20.00 11.62 17.78
C SER A 232 19.31 10.40 18.35
N TYR A 233 18.00 10.42 18.43
CA TYR A 233 17.26 9.32 19.02
C TYR A 233 15.93 9.14 18.31
N TYR A 234 15.54 7.90 18.10
CA TYR A 234 14.18 7.57 17.76
C TYR A 234 13.70 6.39 18.59
N SER A 235 12.39 6.31 18.79
CA SER A 235 11.74 5.10 19.26
C SER A 235 10.34 4.98 18.70
N VAL A 236 9.96 3.74 18.40
CA VAL A 236 8.60 3.36 18.08
C VAL A 236 8.23 2.21 18.99
N THR A 237 7.25 2.42 19.87
CA THR A 237 6.79 1.41 20.83
C THR A 237 5.31 1.17 20.67
N TRP A 238 4.88 -0.04 21.01
CA TRP A 238 3.48 -0.42 20.98
C TRP A 238 3.14 -1.21 22.23
N GLU A 239 1.95 -0.96 22.74
CA GLU A 239 1.39 -1.66 23.89
C GLU A 239 -0.06 -2.01 23.57
N LYS A 240 -0.49 -3.25 23.80
CA LYS A 240 -1.83 -3.69 23.42
C LYS A 240 -2.41 -4.71 24.38
N ASP A 241 -3.59 -4.42 24.91
CA ASP A 241 -4.36 -5.38 25.72
C ASP A 241 -5.11 -6.35 24.80
N LEU A 242 -4.91 -7.66 25.03
CA LEU A 242 -5.54 -8.73 24.27
C LEU A 242 -7.06 -8.73 24.45
N GLY A 243 -7.80 -8.95 23.36
CA GLY A 243 -9.26 -9.09 23.39
C GLY A 243 -10.04 -7.80 23.68
N SER A 244 -9.36 -6.64 23.76
CA SER A 244 -9.99 -5.33 24.02
C SER A 244 -10.81 -4.78 22.84
N GLY A 245 -10.87 -5.48 21.71
CA GLY A 245 -11.69 -5.10 20.55
C GLY A 245 -11.32 -3.76 19.92
N GLY A 246 -10.18 -3.15 20.27
CA GLY A 246 -9.62 -1.96 19.63
C GLY A 246 -10.56 -0.75 19.51
N ALA A 247 -11.57 -0.64 20.37
CA ALA A 247 -12.60 0.39 20.31
C ALA A 247 -12.66 1.18 21.61
N GLY A 248 -11.76 2.14 21.74
CA GLY A 248 -11.72 3.10 22.84
C GLY A 248 -10.31 3.58 23.08
N ALA A 249 -10.14 4.75 23.69
CA ALA A 249 -8.86 5.37 24.02
C ALA A 249 -7.93 4.54 24.97
N GLY A 250 -8.18 3.24 25.12
CA GLY A 250 -7.32 2.25 25.77
C GLY A 250 -6.91 1.07 24.86
N GLY A 251 -7.25 1.09 23.55
CA GLY A 251 -6.86 0.07 22.59
C GLY A 251 -5.56 0.42 21.85
N GLY A 252 -4.43 0.30 22.53
CA GLY A 252 -3.05 0.26 22.00
C GLY A 252 -2.70 1.06 20.75
N GLY A 253 -2.26 2.31 20.95
CA GLY A 253 -1.62 3.10 19.90
C GLY A 253 -0.13 2.79 19.74
N VAL A 254 0.42 3.16 18.59
CA VAL A 254 1.87 3.15 18.36
C VAL A 254 2.41 4.52 18.78
N HIS A 255 3.31 4.52 19.76
CA HIS A 255 3.97 5.70 20.29
C HIS A 255 5.29 5.93 19.54
N HIS A 256 5.52 7.18 19.15
CA HIS A 256 6.67 7.58 18.36
C HIS A 256 7.40 8.71 19.07
N LYS A 257 8.73 8.67 19.00
CA LYS A 257 9.61 9.74 19.43
C LYS A 257 10.72 9.91 18.42
N LEU A 258 11.05 11.15 18.10
CA LEU A 258 12.16 11.52 17.23
C LEU A 258 12.90 12.71 17.83
N ARG A 259 14.22 12.61 17.91
CA ARG A 259 15.12 13.66 18.39
C ARG A 259 16.32 13.80 17.45
N THR A 260 16.61 15.03 17.04
CA THR A 260 17.79 15.36 16.24
C THR A 260 19.01 15.62 17.12
N SER A 261 20.19 15.61 16.50
CA SER A 261 21.47 16.01 17.10
C SER A 261 22.19 17.01 16.20
N PRO A 262 23.24 17.70 16.67
CA PRO A 262 24.07 18.53 15.80
C PRO A 262 24.69 17.78 14.61
N LYS A 263 24.92 16.46 14.73
CA LYS A 263 25.40 15.63 13.62
C LYS A 263 24.29 15.23 12.65
N TYR A 264 23.06 15.09 13.13
CA TYR A 264 21.88 14.71 12.35
C TYR A 264 20.73 15.69 12.63
N PRO A 265 20.82 16.93 12.12
CA PRO A 265 19.83 17.96 12.36
C PRO A 265 18.59 17.80 11.50
N TRP A 266 18.59 16.84 10.56
CA TRP A 266 17.45 16.54 9.72
C TRP A 266 17.14 15.04 9.72
N LEU A 267 16.00 14.69 10.33
CA LEU A 267 15.54 13.31 10.45
C LEU A 267 14.05 13.20 10.15
N MET A 268 13.65 12.03 9.66
CA MET A 268 12.24 11.68 9.40
C MET A 268 11.89 10.37 10.11
N LEU A 269 10.65 10.30 10.61
CA LEU A 269 10.05 9.09 11.17
C LEU A 269 8.57 9.04 10.81
N TYR A 270 8.17 7.98 10.11
CA TYR A 270 6.79 7.72 9.70
C TYR A 270 6.32 6.33 10.10
N LEU A 271 5.01 6.21 10.32
CA LEU A 271 4.29 4.94 10.21
C LEU A 271 3.48 4.95 8.92
N ARG A 272 3.73 3.96 8.05
CA ARG A 272 3.10 3.85 6.73
C ARG A 272 2.29 2.57 6.57
N SER A 273 1.24 2.69 5.78
CA SER A 273 0.52 1.61 5.14
C SER A 273 0.97 1.51 3.69
N ASP A 274 1.92 0.63 3.41
CA ASP A 274 2.44 0.39 2.06
C ASP A 274 1.59 -0.65 1.32
N ALA A 275 1.55 -0.58 0.00
CA ALA A 275 0.95 -1.59 -0.86
C ALA A 275 1.60 -2.96 -0.65
N THR A 276 0.80 -4.01 -0.81
CA THR A 276 1.26 -5.41 -0.68
C THR A 276 2.15 -5.88 -1.84
N SER A 277 2.24 -5.09 -2.90
CA SER A 277 3.13 -5.30 -4.06
C SER A 277 3.25 -4.01 -4.88
N GLY A 278 4.26 -3.97 -5.74
CA GLY A 278 4.58 -2.82 -6.58
C GLY A 278 5.51 -1.83 -5.88
N PHE A 279 5.58 -0.63 -6.43
CA PHE A 279 6.45 0.44 -5.93
C PHE A 279 5.72 1.28 -4.88
N SER A 280 6.21 1.28 -3.65
CA SER A 280 5.73 2.19 -2.59
C SER A 280 6.49 3.53 -2.62
N GLY A 281 5.81 4.61 -2.22
CA GLY A 281 6.22 6.01 -2.43
C GLY A 281 7.69 6.34 -2.17
N GLY A 282 8.48 6.37 -3.23
CA GLY A 282 9.90 6.74 -3.20
C GLY A 282 10.84 5.66 -3.72
N TYR A 283 10.37 4.43 -3.91
CA TYR A 283 11.23 3.28 -4.26
C TYR A 283 10.97 2.78 -5.68
N HIS A 284 12.04 2.46 -6.40
CA HIS A 284 12.00 1.76 -7.69
C HIS A 284 12.08 0.23 -7.53
N TYR A 285 12.04 -0.26 -6.29
CA TYR A 285 12.01 -1.69 -5.97
C TYR A 285 10.60 -2.13 -5.53
N ASP A 286 10.27 -3.39 -5.80
CA ASP A 286 9.03 -4.02 -5.33
C ASP A 286 9.01 -4.09 -3.79
N THR A 287 7.91 -3.69 -3.16
CA THR A 287 7.74 -3.59 -1.70
C THR A 287 6.61 -4.48 -1.16
N ARG A 288 6.52 -4.63 0.16
CA ARG A 288 5.49 -5.39 0.89
C ARG A 288 4.91 -4.53 2.01
N GLY A 289 3.64 -4.75 2.34
CA GLY A 289 2.95 -3.87 3.27
C GLY A 289 1.55 -4.31 3.69
N MET A 290 0.78 -3.34 4.17
CA MET A 290 -0.51 -3.55 4.83
C MET A 290 -1.70 -3.37 3.87
N THR A 291 -1.53 -2.63 2.78
CA THR A 291 -2.61 -2.25 1.85
C THR A 291 -2.84 -3.34 0.79
N LYS A 292 -3.83 -4.20 1.04
CA LYS A 292 -4.24 -5.31 0.16
C LYS A 292 -5.13 -4.89 -1.01
N ILE A 293 -5.73 -3.70 -0.94
CA ILE A 293 -6.43 -3.06 -2.07
C ILE A 293 -5.79 -1.69 -2.29
N VAL A 294 -5.00 -1.52 -3.35
CA VAL A 294 -4.35 -0.23 -3.62
C VAL A 294 -5.44 0.81 -3.93
N PRO A 295 -5.62 1.86 -3.10
CA PRO A 295 -6.65 2.86 -3.30
C PRO A 295 -6.35 3.70 -4.54
N GLU A 296 -7.41 4.09 -5.25
CA GLU A 296 -7.33 4.90 -6.46
C GLU A 296 -8.23 6.13 -6.34
N SER A 297 -7.67 7.31 -6.57
CA SER A 297 -8.43 8.56 -6.58
C SER A 297 -9.49 8.57 -7.69
N PRO A 298 -10.63 9.24 -7.47
CA PRO A 298 -10.97 10.02 -6.27
C PRO A 298 -11.58 9.21 -5.12
N ASN A 299 -11.72 7.89 -5.26
CA ASN A 299 -12.71 7.13 -4.51
C ASN A 299 -12.11 6.38 -3.32
N PHE A 300 -11.55 7.09 -2.35
CA PHE A 300 -11.16 6.48 -1.08
C PHE A 300 -11.00 7.51 0.03
N LYS A 301 -11.17 7.04 1.26
CA LYS A 301 -10.99 7.83 2.48
C LYS A 301 -9.95 7.18 3.38
N VAL A 302 -9.39 7.97 4.30
CA VAL A 302 -8.52 7.47 5.36
C VAL A 302 -9.09 7.90 6.70
N ARG A 303 -9.21 6.95 7.63
CA ARG A 303 -9.55 7.23 9.02
C ARG A 303 -8.31 7.02 9.88
N VAL A 304 -8.00 7.95 10.77
CA VAL A 304 -6.85 7.84 11.66
C VAL A 304 -7.04 8.67 12.92
N THR A 305 -6.56 8.17 14.05
CA THR A 305 -6.50 8.91 15.31
C THR A 305 -5.06 9.33 15.59
N LEU A 306 -4.86 10.63 15.77
CA LEU A 306 -3.56 11.26 16.01
C LEU A 306 -3.61 12.12 17.27
N GLU A 307 -2.59 11.97 18.10
CA GLU A 307 -2.28 12.87 19.21
C GLU A 307 -0.82 13.30 19.08
N VAL A 308 -0.59 14.57 18.76
CA VAL A 308 0.74 15.17 18.83
C VAL A 308 0.99 15.63 20.25
N LYS A 309 2.02 15.08 20.90
CA LYS A 309 2.41 15.43 22.28
C LYS A 309 3.48 16.52 22.28
N GLN A 310 4.39 16.48 21.30
CA GLN A 310 5.45 17.46 21.12
C GLN A 310 5.80 17.64 19.64
N GLY A 311 6.00 18.90 19.22
CA GLY A 311 5.93 19.32 17.83
C GLY A 311 7.24 19.55 17.07
N GLY A 312 8.37 18.95 17.45
CA GLY A 312 9.63 19.01 16.67
C GLY A 312 10.26 20.39 16.45
N GLY A 313 9.68 21.46 17.00
CA GLY A 313 10.10 22.84 16.78
C GLY A 313 9.50 23.50 15.52
N PRO A 314 9.81 24.79 15.28
CA PRO A 314 9.17 25.60 14.24
C PRO A 314 9.46 25.15 12.81
N ASN A 315 10.56 24.45 12.59
CA ASN A 315 10.94 23.91 11.27
C ASN A 315 10.43 22.47 11.05
N SER A 316 9.73 21.89 12.01
CA SER A 316 9.21 20.52 11.88
C SER A 316 8.02 20.49 10.92
N GLN A 317 8.10 19.65 9.90
CA GLN A 317 7.00 19.33 9.02
C GLN A 317 6.34 18.05 9.52
N PHE A 318 5.27 18.21 10.29
CA PHE A 318 4.48 17.08 10.77
C PHE A 318 3.34 16.81 9.81
N TYR A 319 3.38 15.66 9.13
CA TYR A 319 2.39 15.26 8.15
C TYR A 319 1.24 14.51 8.83
N LEU A 320 0.04 15.12 8.82
CA LEU A 320 -1.20 14.43 9.17
C LEU A 320 -1.50 13.31 8.17
N MET A 321 -1.16 13.55 6.91
CA MET A 321 -1.24 12.58 5.84
C MET A 321 -0.13 12.87 4.84
N ASP A 322 0.71 11.87 4.62
CA ASP A 322 1.63 11.77 3.50
C ASP A 322 1.09 10.69 2.55
N MET A 323 0.84 11.05 1.30
CA MET A 323 0.46 10.09 0.26
C MET A 323 1.55 10.02 -0.80
N GLY A 324 2.23 8.88 -0.83
CA GLY A 324 3.18 8.51 -1.88
C GLY A 324 2.52 7.77 -3.03
N SER A 325 2.78 8.23 -4.25
CA SER A 325 2.29 7.66 -5.51
C SER A 325 3.39 7.61 -6.57
N CYS A 326 3.17 6.88 -7.67
CA CYS A 326 4.12 6.81 -8.78
C CYS A 326 3.43 6.73 -10.14
N TRP A 327 3.85 7.59 -11.08
CA TRP A 327 3.56 7.45 -12.52
C TRP A 327 4.61 8.19 -13.37
N LYS A 328 4.70 7.90 -14.67
CA LYS A 328 5.57 8.63 -15.61
C LYS A 328 4.89 9.94 -16.05
N ASN A 329 5.66 10.94 -16.49
CA ASN A 329 5.11 12.22 -16.96
C ASN A 329 4.12 12.09 -18.13
N ASP A 330 4.17 10.99 -18.89
CA ASP A 330 3.25 10.68 -19.98
C ASP A 330 1.97 9.93 -19.54
N GLY A 331 1.76 9.78 -18.23
CA GLY A 331 0.59 9.14 -17.64
C GLY A 331 0.66 7.62 -17.53
N ARG A 332 1.72 6.97 -18.06
CA ARG A 332 1.93 5.53 -17.86
C ARG A 332 2.25 5.21 -16.40
N ALA A 333 1.92 3.99 -16.00
CA ALA A 333 2.33 3.45 -14.70
C ALA A 333 3.87 3.36 -14.62
N CYS A 334 4.37 3.47 -13.40
CA CYS A 334 5.78 3.20 -13.12
C CYS A 334 6.15 1.74 -13.39
N ASP A 335 7.40 1.52 -13.80
CA ASP A 335 7.94 0.20 -14.16
C ASP A 335 9.30 -0.11 -13.52
N GLY A 336 9.81 0.79 -12.65
CA GLY A 336 11.09 0.68 -11.96
C GLY A 336 12.23 1.37 -12.70
N ASP A 337 11.98 2.02 -13.84
CA ASP A 337 12.97 2.85 -14.53
C ASP A 337 13.12 4.20 -13.82
N ALA A 338 14.14 4.31 -12.98
CA ALA A 338 14.41 5.50 -12.18
C ALA A 338 14.62 6.79 -13.01
N ALA A 339 14.98 6.70 -14.31
CA ALA A 339 15.15 7.88 -15.15
C ALA A 339 13.82 8.46 -15.67
N THR A 340 12.75 7.66 -15.70
CA THR A 340 11.47 8.06 -16.30
C THR A 340 10.28 7.98 -15.34
N ASP A 341 10.37 7.13 -14.31
CA ASP A 341 9.42 7.11 -13.20
C ASP A 341 9.50 8.41 -12.41
N VAL A 342 8.38 8.80 -11.81
CA VAL A 342 8.31 10.01 -10.98
C VAL A 342 7.49 9.69 -9.74
N THR A 343 8.14 9.80 -8.59
CA THR A 343 7.48 9.71 -7.29
C THR A 343 6.70 10.99 -7.02
N ARG A 344 5.51 10.87 -6.47
CA ARG A 344 4.65 12.02 -6.19
C ARG A 344 4.10 11.99 -4.78
N TYR A 345 4.25 13.12 -4.11
CA TYR A 345 3.82 13.29 -2.74
C TYR A 345 2.70 14.34 -2.64
N SER A 346 1.71 14.01 -1.82
CA SER A 346 0.67 14.93 -1.34
C SER A 346 0.71 14.93 0.18
N GLU A 347 1.13 16.05 0.75
CA GLU A 347 1.53 16.14 2.15
C GLU A 347 0.74 17.24 2.86
N MET A 348 0.00 16.91 3.92
CA MET A 348 -0.65 17.91 4.79
C MET A 348 0.18 18.16 6.04
N ILE A 349 0.84 19.31 6.11
CA ILE A 349 1.63 19.73 7.27
C ILE A 349 0.70 20.38 8.30
N ILE A 350 0.68 19.91 9.55
CA ILE A 350 -0.19 20.45 10.61
C ILE A 350 0.53 21.27 11.69
N ASN A 351 1.86 21.39 11.61
CA ASN A 351 2.59 22.30 12.49
C ASN A 351 2.14 23.76 12.22
N PRO A 352 1.53 24.47 13.18
CA PRO A 352 1.01 25.82 12.99
C PRO A 352 2.07 26.85 12.64
N GLU A 353 3.33 26.60 12.99
CA GLU A 353 4.46 27.49 12.72
C GLU A 353 4.91 27.43 11.25
N THR A 354 4.48 26.40 10.51
CA THR A 354 4.81 26.24 9.08
C THR A 354 4.27 27.43 8.27
N PRO A 355 5.12 28.21 7.60
CA PRO A 355 4.68 29.31 6.76
C PRO A 355 4.16 28.82 5.41
N SER A 356 3.48 29.66 4.64
CA SER A 356 3.23 29.40 3.21
C SER A 356 4.38 29.99 2.39
N TRP A 357 5.17 29.17 1.67
CA TRP A 357 6.18 29.69 0.75
C TRP A 357 5.58 30.05 -0.61
N CYS A 358 4.51 29.36 -1.00
CA CYS A 358 3.66 29.78 -2.11
C CYS A 358 3.01 31.13 -1.78
N THR A 359 3.42 32.17 -2.51
CA THR A 359 2.92 33.54 -2.35
C THR A 359 2.84 34.23 -3.72
N PRO A 360 2.08 35.33 -3.86
CA PRO A 360 2.04 36.10 -5.10
C PRO A 360 3.42 36.60 -5.56
N GLY A 361 4.36 36.81 -4.62
CA GLY A 361 5.75 37.19 -4.93
C GLY A 361 6.69 36.00 -5.23
N LYS A 362 6.26 34.76 -4.96
CA LYS A 362 7.05 33.52 -5.15
C LYS A 362 6.22 32.47 -5.88
N VAL A 363 5.59 32.85 -6.99
CA VAL A 363 4.70 31.98 -7.79
C VAL A 363 5.36 30.70 -8.31
N GLY A 364 6.69 30.67 -8.43
CA GLY A 364 7.45 29.47 -8.79
C GLY A 364 7.40 28.34 -7.76
N LEU A 365 6.94 28.62 -6.54
CA LEU A 365 6.70 27.65 -5.45
C LEU A 365 5.21 27.31 -5.29
N CYS A 366 4.37 27.77 -6.23
CA CYS A 366 2.93 27.53 -6.24
C CYS A 366 2.55 26.59 -7.38
N PRO A 367 1.56 25.69 -7.19
CA PRO A 367 1.03 24.95 -8.31
C PRO A 367 0.43 25.90 -9.35
N PRO A 368 0.57 25.62 -10.65
CA PRO A 368 -0.07 26.41 -11.70
C PRO A 368 -1.58 26.59 -11.52
N TRP A 369 -2.27 25.56 -11.00
CA TRP A 369 -3.72 25.57 -10.82
C TRP A 369 -4.11 25.05 -9.43
N HIS A 370 -5.08 25.74 -8.83
CA HIS A 370 -5.89 25.18 -7.76
C HIS A 370 -7.21 24.67 -8.37
N THR A 371 -7.65 23.49 -7.95
CA THR A 371 -8.97 22.94 -8.33
C THR A 371 -9.81 22.81 -7.08
N PHE A 372 -10.96 23.49 -7.04
CA PHE A 372 -11.95 23.34 -5.97
C PHE A 372 -12.68 22.00 -6.08
N ARG A 373 -13.32 21.55 -5.00
CA ARG A 373 -14.07 20.28 -4.98
C ARG A 373 -15.16 20.21 -6.07
N ASN A 374 -15.74 21.35 -6.44
CA ASN A 374 -16.73 21.46 -7.51
C ASN A 374 -16.13 21.42 -8.94
N GLY A 375 -14.81 21.24 -9.08
CA GLY A 375 -14.09 21.20 -10.36
C GLY A 375 -13.68 22.57 -10.92
N THR A 376 -14.05 23.67 -10.27
CA THR A 376 -13.63 25.02 -10.69
C THR A 376 -12.12 25.14 -10.57
N ARG A 377 -11.46 25.64 -11.62
CA ARG A 377 -10.01 25.84 -11.64
C ARG A 377 -9.65 27.31 -11.60
N VAL A 378 -8.68 27.66 -10.75
CA VAL A 378 -8.12 29.01 -10.66
C VAL A 378 -6.63 28.93 -10.89
N HIS A 379 -6.16 29.72 -11.85
CA HIS A 379 -4.74 29.81 -12.18
C HIS A 379 -4.02 30.66 -11.13
N ARG A 380 -2.77 30.32 -10.79
CA ARG A 380 -1.97 31.09 -9.83
C ARG A 380 -1.82 32.57 -10.17
N ALA A 381 -1.83 32.94 -11.46
CA ALA A 381 -1.78 34.35 -11.86
C ALA A 381 -3.02 35.17 -11.44
N ASP A 382 -4.14 34.53 -11.10
CA ASP A 382 -5.31 35.20 -10.54
C ASP A 382 -5.15 35.36 -9.03
N ALA A 383 -4.44 36.41 -8.63
CA ALA A 383 -4.11 36.67 -7.24
C ALA A 383 -5.33 36.94 -6.33
N ALA A 384 -6.47 37.31 -6.91
CA ALA A 384 -7.69 37.58 -6.14
C ALA A 384 -8.40 36.30 -5.70
N ARG A 385 -8.25 35.20 -6.46
CA ARG A 385 -8.99 33.95 -6.23
C ARG A 385 -8.12 32.75 -5.86
N PHE A 386 -6.83 32.78 -6.19
CA PHE A 386 -5.95 31.64 -5.91
C PHE A 386 -5.64 31.55 -4.40
N PRO A 387 -5.83 30.40 -3.75
CA PRO A 387 -5.64 30.26 -2.30
C PRO A 387 -4.16 30.03 -1.96
N TYR A 388 -3.31 31.05 -2.14
CA TYR A 388 -1.87 30.98 -1.85
C TYR A 388 -1.55 30.43 -0.45
N ALA A 389 -2.28 30.90 0.55
CA ALA A 389 -2.08 30.50 1.95
C ALA A 389 -2.38 29.01 2.23
N ALA A 390 -2.98 28.29 1.28
CA ALA A 390 -3.29 26.87 1.43
C ALA A 390 -2.10 25.94 1.11
N TYR A 391 -1.04 26.49 0.50
CA TYR A 391 0.13 25.74 0.03
C TYR A 391 1.39 26.18 0.79
N HIS A 392 2.12 25.22 1.34
CA HIS A 392 3.48 25.47 1.76
C HIS A 392 4.38 25.58 0.54
N LEU A 393 4.42 24.53 -0.28
CA LEU A 393 5.32 24.39 -1.42
C LEU A 393 4.68 23.50 -2.51
N TYR A 394 4.90 23.88 -3.76
CA TYR A 394 4.87 22.98 -4.90
C TYR A 394 6.24 23.00 -5.59
N CYS A 395 6.77 21.83 -5.92
CA CYS A 395 7.92 21.70 -6.80
C CYS A 395 7.65 20.67 -7.89
N SER A 396 8.07 20.97 -9.12
CA SER A 396 7.84 20.14 -10.30
C SER A 396 8.86 19.01 -10.42
N PRO A 397 8.59 17.93 -11.16
CA PRO A 397 9.59 16.89 -11.35
C PRO A 397 10.77 17.37 -12.19
N GLY A 398 11.97 16.94 -11.83
CA GLY A 398 13.21 17.37 -12.51
C GLY A 398 13.32 16.93 -13.97
N ASN A 399 12.53 15.93 -14.38
CA ASN A 399 12.41 15.46 -15.75
C ASN A 399 11.18 16.03 -16.50
N ALA A 400 10.48 17.04 -15.94
CA ALA A 400 9.39 17.74 -16.62
C ALA A 400 9.90 18.51 -17.84
N ARG A 401 9.33 18.25 -19.02
CA ARG A 401 9.75 18.92 -20.26
C ARG A 401 9.00 20.22 -20.55
N ALA A 402 7.82 20.38 -19.97
CA ALA A 402 6.89 21.47 -20.26
C ALA A 402 6.30 22.07 -18.98
N ALA A 403 7.05 22.09 -17.87
CA ALA A 403 6.62 22.73 -16.64
C ALA A 403 6.35 24.23 -16.87
N GLU A 404 5.18 24.70 -16.45
CA GLU A 404 4.76 26.08 -16.65
C GLU A 404 5.65 27.05 -15.86
N GLN A 405 6.27 28.00 -16.56
CA GLN A 405 7.19 28.95 -15.94
C GLN A 405 6.47 30.15 -15.29
N PRO A 406 6.97 30.65 -14.16
CA PRO A 406 8.13 30.15 -13.40
C PRO A 406 7.80 28.83 -12.67
N ALA A 407 8.71 27.87 -12.70
CA ALA A 407 8.62 26.61 -11.96
C ALA A 407 9.92 26.34 -11.19
N THR A 408 9.78 25.81 -9.98
CA THR A 408 10.91 25.32 -9.18
C THR A 408 10.89 23.79 -9.23
N PRO A 409 11.92 23.13 -9.79
CA PRO A 409 12.02 21.68 -9.70
C PRO A 409 12.27 21.26 -8.24
N CYS A 410 11.79 20.06 -7.87
CA CYS A 410 12.15 19.48 -6.59
C CYS A 410 13.65 19.20 -6.52
N ASP A 411 14.17 18.97 -5.31
CA ASP A 411 15.56 18.55 -5.21
C ASP A 411 15.73 17.22 -5.97
N PRO A 412 16.81 17.03 -6.72
CA PRO A 412 16.92 15.89 -7.61
C PRO A 412 17.55 14.67 -6.95
N TYR A 413 17.84 14.72 -5.64
CA TYR A 413 18.73 13.78 -4.96
C TYR A 413 18.07 13.00 -3.83
N SER A 414 16.93 13.44 -3.28
CA SER A 414 16.33 12.81 -2.09
C SER A 414 15.58 11.50 -2.38
N ASN A 415 15.43 11.16 -3.66
CA ASN A 415 14.86 9.91 -4.15
C ASN A 415 15.73 9.38 -5.29
N PRO A 416 15.72 8.06 -5.58
CA PRO A 416 16.49 7.50 -6.69
C PRO A 416 16.01 8.07 -8.03
N GLN A 417 14.70 8.22 -8.17
CA GLN A 417 14.00 8.80 -9.32
C GLN A 417 13.56 10.26 -9.06
N PRO A 418 13.24 11.04 -10.13
CA PRO A 418 12.63 12.36 -9.97
C PRO A 418 11.39 12.34 -9.08
N GLN A 419 11.15 13.44 -8.38
CA GLN A 419 10.02 13.60 -7.49
C GLN A 419 9.22 14.87 -7.80
N GLU A 420 7.94 14.85 -7.49
CA GLU A 420 7.04 16.01 -7.49
C GLU A 420 6.33 16.08 -6.15
N ILE A 421 6.37 17.24 -5.50
CA ILE A 421 5.85 17.39 -4.13
C ILE A 421 4.79 18.47 -4.10
N MET A 422 3.67 18.15 -3.44
CA MET A 422 2.61 19.07 -3.08
C MET A 422 2.46 19.13 -1.57
N GLN A 423 3.02 20.17 -0.95
CA GLN A 423 2.91 20.42 0.48
C GLN A 423 1.82 21.45 0.77
N LEU A 424 0.86 21.04 1.59
CA LEU A 424 -0.32 21.77 1.99
C LEU A 424 -0.22 22.18 3.46
N VAL A 425 -0.93 23.24 3.81
CA VAL A 425 -1.10 23.71 5.19
C VAL A 425 -2.59 23.92 5.50
N PRO A 426 -2.99 23.96 6.79
CA PRO A 426 -4.40 24.09 7.16
C PRO A 426 -5.04 25.35 6.57
N HIS A 427 -6.16 25.17 5.87
CA HIS A 427 -6.84 26.25 5.17
C HIS A 427 -8.30 25.89 4.90
N PRO A 428 -9.25 26.85 4.89
CA PRO A 428 -10.68 26.55 4.71
C PRO A 428 -11.04 25.78 3.44
N VAL A 429 -10.26 25.97 2.36
CA VAL A 429 -10.47 25.26 1.08
C VAL A 429 -10.29 23.74 1.20
N TRP A 430 -9.64 23.26 2.25
CA TRP A 430 -9.44 21.85 2.52
C TRP A 430 -10.55 21.22 3.38
N GLY A 431 -11.41 22.05 3.98
CA GLY A 431 -12.45 21.61 4.92
C GLY A 431 -13.46 20.66 4.28
N GLU A 432 -13.81 20.87 3.02
CA GLU A 432 -14.72 19.97 2.30
C GLU A 432 -14.15 18.55 2.14
N PHE A 433 -12.83 18.36 2.27
CA PHE A 433 -12.16 17.06 2.21
C PHE A 433 -11.91 16.44 3.60
N GLY A 434 -12.40 17.08 4.68
CA GLY A 434 -12.20 16.62 6.06
C GLY A 434 -10.87 17.03 6.69
N TYR A 435 -10.05 17.82 5.98
CA TYR A 435 -8.75 18.27 6.45
C TYR A 435 -8.83 19.52 7.35
N PRO A 436 -7.78 19.83 8.13
CA PRO A 436 -7.69 21.03 8.95
C PRO A 436 -7.99 22.33 8.18
N THR A 437 -8.86 23.16 8.74
CA THR A 437 -9.27 24.45 8.15
C THR A 437 -8.53 25.65 8.72
N ALA A 438 -7.84 25.47 9.85
CA ALA A 438 -7.08 26.52 10.51
C ALA A 438 -5.82 25.95 11.18
N LYS A 439 -4.77 26.78 11.27
CA LYS A 439 -3.53 26.44 11.96
C LYS A 439 -3.81 26.05 13.42
N GLY A 440 -3.16 24.98 13.88
CA GLY A 440 -3.29 24.46 15.24
C GLY A 440 -4.36 23.39 15.43
N GLN A 441 -5.26 23.19 14.47
CA GLN A 441 -6.20 22.07 14.52
C GLN A 441 -5.47 20.72 14.38
N GLY A 442 -5.71 19.80 15.31
CA GLY A 442 -5.02 18.50 15.37
C GLY A 442 -3.58 18.57 15.89
N TRP A 443 -3.16 19.72 16.41
CA TRP A 443 -1.81 19.91 16.95
C TRP A 443 -1.74 19.58 18.45
N VAL A 444 -0.66 20.00 19.11
CA VAL A 444 -0.42 19.77 20.53
C VAL A 444 -1.60 20.24 21.38
N GLY A 445 -2.14 19.34 22.19
CA GLY A 445 -3.31 19.58 23.04
C GLY A 445 -4.67 19.37 22.36
N ASP A 446 -4.69 18.95 21.09
CA ASP A 446 -5.92 18.74 20.30
C ASP A 446 -5.93 17.34 19.64
N PRO A 447 -5.99 16.25 20.43
CA PRO A 447 -6.05 14.88 19.89
C PRO A 447 -7.35 14.66 19.13
N ARG A 448 -7.25 14.04 17.93
CA ARG A 448 -8.41 13.90 17.03
C ARG A 448 -8.40 12.59 16.27
N THR A 449 -9.61 12.09 16.01
CA THR A 449 -9.86 11.15 14.92
C THR A 449 -10.28 11.91 13.67
N TRP A 450 -9.52 11.72 12.60
CA TRP A 450 -9.76 12.29 11.30
C TRP A 450 -10.46 11.28 10.40
N GLU A 451 -11.40 11.76 9.58
CA GLU A 451 -11.88 11.06 8.38
C GLU A 451 -11.57 11.96 7.18
N LEU A 452 -10.52 11.61 6.45
CA LEU A 452 -9.96 12.39 5.35
C LEU A 452 -10.42 11.80 4.02
N ASP A 453 -10.97 12.63 3.15
CA ASP A 453 -11.27 12.29 1.76
C ASP A 453 -10.01 12.44 0.90
N VAL A 454 -9.01 11.59 1.20
CA VAL A 454 -7.68 11.61 0.58
C VAL A 454 -7.77 11.40 -0.93
N GLY A 455 -8.68 10.54 -1.38
CA GLY A 455 -8.91 10.30 -2.80
C GLY A 455 -9.36 11.55 -3.54
N ALA A 456 -10.41 12.22 -3.05
CA ALA A 456 -10.91 13.43 -3.69
C ALA A 456 -9.91 14.60 -3.59
N MET A 457 -9.20 14.73 -2.46
CA MET A 457 -8.14 15.72 -2.32
C MET A 457 -7.05 15.51 -3.37
N SER A 458 -6.49 14.30 -3.43
CA SER A 458 -5.47 13.91 -4.41
C SER A 458 -5.92 14.17 -5.85
N GLN A 459 -7.20 13.96 -6.18
CA GLN A 459 -7.75 14.27 -7.50
C GLN A 459 -7.78 15.77 -7.82
N ALA A 460 -8.03 16.61 -6.82
CA ALA A 460 -8.12 18.07 -6.95
C ALA A 460 -6.73 18.73 -7.06
N LEU A 461 -5.71 18.14 -6.44
CA LEU A 461 -4.35 18.64 -6.50
C LEU A 461 -3.78 18.62 -7.93
N TYR A 462 -2.97 19.63 -8.22
CA TYR A 462 -2.20 19.69 -9.44
C TYR A 462 -1.01 18.74 -9.37
N PHE A 463 -0.85 17.91 -10.38
CA PHE A 463 0.38 17.16 -10.65
C PHE A 463 0.70 17.31 -12.13
N TYR A 464 1.98 17.50 -12.42
CA TYR A 464 2.51 17.71 -13.74
C TYR A 464 2.28 16.49 -14.63
N GLN A 465 1.92 16.78 -15.87
CA GLN A 465 1.74 15.81 -16.93
C GLN A 465 2.15 16.43 -18.26
N ASP A 466 2.84 15.66 -19.09
CA ASP A 466 3.26 16.10 -20.42
C ASP A 466 2.03 16.46 -21.28
N PRO A 467 2.03 17.62 -21.96
CA PRO A 467 0.93 18.04 -22.80
C PRO A 467 0.55 17.01 -23.86
N GLY A 468 -0.76 16.76 -24.03
CA GLY A 468 -1.28 15.82 -25.02
C GLY A 468 -1.21 14.34 -24.61
N THR A 469 -0.77 14.01 -23.40
CA THR A 469 -0.71 12.62 -22.91
C THR A 469 -1.99 12.20 -22.17
N PRO A 470 -2.33 10.90 -22.15
CA PRO A 470 -3.51 10.41 -21.44
C PRO A 470 -3.41 10.62 -19.92
N PRO A 471 -4.48 11.00 -19.20
CA PRO A 471 -4.44 11.22 -17.76
C PRO A 471 -3.87 10.03 -16.97
N ALA A 472 -2.97 10.31 -16.03
CA ALA A 472 -2.44 9.29 -15.13
C ALA A 472 -3.51 8.75 -14.18
N ARG A 473 -3.44 7.45 -13.86
CA ARG A 473 -4.21 6.86 -12.77
C ARG A 473 -3.49 7.10 -11.45
N ARG A 474 -4.13 7.81 -10.53
CA ARG A 474 -3.53 8.22 -9.24
C ARG A 474 -3.81 7.16 -8.18
N ARG A 475 -2.80 6.33 -7.91
CA ARG A 475 -2.85 5.25 -6.93
C ARG A 475 -2.02 5.60 -5.70
N GLY A 476 -2.65 5.60 -4.53
CA GLY A 476 -1.98 5.81 -3.24
C GLY A 476 -1.30 4.54 -2.77
N ALA A 477 -0.08 4.28 -3.25
CA ALA A 477 0.67 3.06 -2.94
C ALA A 477 1.37 3.08 -1.58
N ALA A 478 1.50 4.27 -0.97
CA ALA A 478 1.97 4.45 0.40
C ALA A 478 1.15 5.58 1.05
N LEU A 479 0.60 5.32 2.23
CA LEU A 479 -0.12 6.31 3.04
C LEU A 479 0.48 6.33 4.44
N GLY A 480 0.98 7.48 4.88
CA GLY A 480 1.76 7.60 6.11
C GLY A 480 1.38 8.79 6.98
N VAL A 481 1.78 8.69 8.25
CA VAL A 481 1.68 9.76 9.25
C VAL A 481 3.01 9.82 10.00
N GLY A 482 3.49 11.04 10.28
CA GLY A 482 4.65 11.26 11.12
C GLY A 482 5.32 12.58 10.80
N THR A 483 6.61 12.71 11.09
CA THR A 483 7.27 14.01 11.06
C THR A 483 8.63 13.97 10.40
N GLU A 484 8.93 15.08 9.73
CA GLU A 484 10.25 15.48 9.28
C GLU A 484 10.71 16.67 10.12
N ILE A 485 11.73 16.50 10.96
CA ILE A 485 12.36 17.64 11.65
C ILE A 485 13.42 18.20 10.70
N TYR A 486 13.17 19.36 10.13
CA TYR A 486 14.08 19.96 9.15
C TYR A 486 15.13 20.84 9.84
N VAL A 487 16.41 20.54 9.57
CA VAL A 487 17.62 21.33 9.94
C VAL A 487 17.48 22.07 11.28
N SER A 488 17.27 21.30 12.35
CA SER A 488 17.11 21.81 13.72
C SER A 488 17.92 20.96 14.69
N ASP A 489 18.77 21.60 15.50
CA ASP A 489 19.58 20.91 16.51
C ASP A 489 18.75 20.68 17.78
N HIS A 490 18.88 19.49 18.39
CA HIS A 490 18.23 19.11 19.65
C HIS A 490 16.69 19.25 19.64
N ALA A 491 16.09 19.25 18.46
CA ALA A 491 14.66 19.27 18.30
C ALA A 491 14.08 17.89 18.63
N GLU A 492 12.90 17.87 19.23
CA GLU A 492 12.25 16.63 19.66
C GLU A 492 10.75 16.68 19.36
N ALA A 493 10.25 15.58 18.79
CA ALA A 493 8.86 15.35 18.47
C ALA A 493 8.37 14.05 19.12
N GLU A 494 7.11 14.04 19.55
CA GLU A 494 6.49 12.89 20.19
C GLU A 494 5.00 12.84 19.83
N TRP A 495 4.49 11.67 19.44
CA TRP A 495 3.08 11.49 19.08
C TRP A 495 2.61 10.04 19.26
N THR A 496 1.29 9.85 19.28
CA THR A 496 0.67 8.53 19.21
C THR A 496 -0.23 8.42 17.98
N LEU A 497 -0.26 7.23 17.38
CA LEU A 497 -1.13 6.89 16.26
C LEU A 497 -1.97 5.66 16.57
N SER A 498 -3.27 5.69 16.24
CA SER A 498 -4.15 4.53 16.34
C SER A 498 -5.29 4.63 15.33
N GLY A 499 -6.09 3.57 15.18
CA GLY A 499 -7.31 3.63 14.38
C GLY A 499 -7.10 3.88 12.89
N PHE A 500 -5.90 3.60 12.37
CA PHE A 500 -5.55 3.80 10.96
C PHE A 500 -6.29 2.78 10.08
N ASP A 501 -7.16 3.26 9.20
CA ASP A 501 -7.90 2.48 8.20
C ASP A 501 -7.97 3.23 6.86
N ILE A 502 -7.95 2.49 5.75
CA ILE A 502 -8.12 3.01 4.39
C ILE A 502 -9.42 2.44 3.85
N LEU A 503 -10.36 3.28 3.50
CA LEU A 503 -11.72 2.89 3.11
C LEU A 503 -11.91 3.10 1.60
N VAL A 504 -12.24 2.02 0.88
CA VAL A 504 -12.54 2.03 -0.56
C VAL A 504 -13.97 1.55 -0.82
N PRO A 505 -14.67 2.02 -1.88
CA PRO A 505 -16.02 1.55 -2.18
C PRO A 505 -16.08 0.06 -2.48
N SER A 506 -17.10 -0.64 -1.94
CA SER A 506 -17.30 -2.09 -2.12
C SER A 506 -17.35 -2.50 -3.60
N LYS A 507 -17.86 -1.65 -4.49
CA LYS A 507 -17.94 -1.95 -5.95
C LYS A 507 -16.57 -2.01 -6.64
N GLN A 508 -15.53 -1.38 -6.08
CA GLN A 508 -14.17 -1.57 -6.60
C GLN A 508 -13.65 -2.99 -6.36
N THR A 509 -14.24 -3.78 -5.45
CA THR A 509 -13.83 -5.18 -5.22
C THR A 509 -14.35 -6.15 -6.29
N GLU A 510 -15.41 -5.81 -7.03
CA GLU A 510 -15.95 -6.67 -8.10
C GLU A 510 -15.14 -6.59 -9.41
N GLY A 511 -14.52 -5.44 -9.68
CA GLY A 511 -13.65 -5.23 -10.85
C GLY A 511 -12.26 -5.90 -10.76
N THR A 512 -11.87 -6.34 -9.56
CA THR A 512 -10.58 -6.98 -9.27
C THR A 512 -10.69 -8.50 -9.15
N ARG A 513 -11.71 -9.11 -9.77
CA ARG A 513 -11.60 -10.53 -10.14
C ARG A 513 -10.58 -10.63 -11.25
N TYR A 514 -9.31 -10.82 -10.87
CA TYR A 514 -8.25 -11.20 -11.80
C TYR A 514 -8.79 -12.27 -12.73
N THR A 515 -8.82 -11.97 -14.03
CA THR A 515 -9.09 -13.02 -15.01
C THR A 515 -8.00 -14.08 -14.83
N ILE A 516 -8.31 -15.36 -15.04
CA ILE A 516 -7.36 -16.49 -14.90
C ILE A 516 -6.01 -16.21 -15.60
N ARG A 517 -6.02 -15.36 -16.63
CA ARG A 517 -4.84 -14.89 -17.36
C ARG A 517 -3.84 -14.07 -16.53
N GLU A 518 -4.29 -13.30 -15.55
CA GLU A 518 -3.44 -12.50 -14.65
C GLU A 518 -2.95 -13.32 -13.45
N GLN A 519 -3.78 -14.24 -12.93
CA GLN A 519 -3.33 -15.23 -11.95
C GLN A 519 -2.21 -16.12 -12.52
N CYS A 520 -2.29 -16.54 -13.79
CA CYS A 520 -1.21 -17.30 -14.41
C CYS A 520 0.10 -16.51 -14.64
N ARG A 521 0.09 -15.16 -14.55
CA ARG A 521 1.33 -14.35 -14.60
C ARG A 521 1.99 -14.18 -13.23
N LEU A 522 1.19 -14.18 -12.16
CA LEU A 522 1.69 -14.17 -10.77
C LEU A 522 2.34 -15.51 -10.37
N TRP A 523 2.04 -16.58 -11.11
CA TRP A 523 2.57 -17.91 -10.85
C TRP A 523 3.63 -18.20 -11.92
N SER A 524 4.87 -18.47 -11.50
CA SER A 524 5.98 -18.79 -12.40
C SER A 524 5.80 -20.18 -13.05
N CYS A 525 4.77 -20.38 -13.85
CA CYS A 525 4.65 -21.54 -14.73
C CYS A 525 5.52 -21.31 -15.96
N ARG A 526 6.79 -21.74 -15.89
CA ARG A 526 7.64 -21.85 -17.09
C ARG A 526 7.09 -22.94 -18.01
N PHE A 527 6.27 -22.58 -18.99
CA PHE A 527 6.12 -23.40 -20.19
C PHE A 527 7.40 -23.24 -21.02
N ARG A 528 8.24 -24.28 -21.08
CA ARG A 528 9.25 -24.36 -22.14
C ARG A 528 8.53 -24.69 -23.44
N PRO A 529 8.79 -23.98 -24.55
CA PRO A 529 8.46 -24.50 -25.87
C PRO A 529 9.30 -25.76 -26.10
N ILE A 530 8.67 -26.84 -26.53
CA ILE A 530 9.38 -27.99 -27.07
C ILE A 530 9.76 -27.59 -28.50
N ASP A 531 11.06 -27.48 -28.76
CA ASP A 531 11.60 -27.24 -30.10
C ASP A 531 11.23 -28.40 -31.04
N ALA A 532 10.77 -28.03 -32.24
CA ALA A 532 10.46 -28.95 -33.31
C ALA A 532 11.75 -29.62 -33.83
N TYR A 533 11.89 -30.92 -33.59
CA TYR A 533 12.89 -31.74 -34.27
C TYR A 533 12.50 -31.94 -35.73
N SER A 534 13.41 -31.58 -36.65
CA SER A 534 13.32 -31.88 -38.07
C SER A 534 13.59 -33.37 -38.32
N PHE A 535 12.81 -34.01 -39.19
CA PHE A 535 13.26 -35.19 -39.93
C PHE A 535 13.08 -34.99 -41.43
N ALA A 536 14.15 -35.27 -42.15
CA ALA A 536 14.31 -35.15 -43.59
C ALA A 536 13.63 -36.29 -44.38
N HIS A 537 13.46 -36.03 -45.67
CA HIS A 537 12.78 -36.80 -46.72
C HIS A 537 13.07 -38.31 -46.86
N ALA A 538 12.04 -39.06 -47.28
CA ALA A 538 12.11 -39.97 -48.43
C ALA A 538 10.70 -40.27 -49.01
N ASN A 539 10.62 -40.32 -50.34
CA ASN A 539 9.41 -40.42 -51.19
C ASN A 539 8.76 -41.81 -51.21
N ALA A 540 7.42 -41.88 -51.30
CA ALA A 540 6.63 -42.73 -52.23
C ALA A 540 5.11 -42.59 -51.99
N HIS A 541 4.33 -42.38 -53.06
CA HIS A 541 2.85 -42.47 -53.12
C HIS A 541 2.41 -43.84 -53.70
N PRO A 542 1.12 -44.21 -53.78
CA PRO A 542 -0.04 -43.95 -52.89
C PRO A 542 -0.92 -45.21 -52.65
N ALA A 543 -1.53 -45.40 -51.47
CA ALA A 543 -2.80 -46.15 -51.32
C ALA A 543 -3.39 -46.05 -49.91
N LYS A 544 -4.72 -46.01 -49.85
CA LYS A 544 -5.60 -45.95 -48.68
C LYS A 544 -5.42 -47.15 -47.73
N VAL A 545 -5.54 -46.94 -46.42
CA VAL A 545 -6.50 -47.56 -45.47
C VAL A 545 -6.21 -47.04 -44.05
N ALA A 546 -7.29 -46.84 -43.30
CA ALA A 546 -7.37 -46.16 -42.01
C ALA A 546 -6.72 -46.90 -40.84
N GLN A 547 -6.01 -46.17 -39.98
CA GLN A 547 -5.84 -46.49 -38.55
C GLN A 547 -5.64 -45.17 -37.78
N TRP A 548 -6.61 -44.82 -36.93
CA TRP A 548 -6.49 -43.70 -35.98
C TRP A 548 -5.98 -44.27 -34.66
N SER A 549 -4.84 -43.76 -34.19
CA SER A 549 -4.27 -44.05 -32.88
C SER A 549 -4.89 -43.16 -31.80
N ASN A 550 -5.11 -43.73 -30.61
CA ASN A 550 -5.48 -43.00 -29.40
C ASN A 550 -4.40 -41.96 -29.03
N ALA A 551 -4.81 -40.75 -28.65
CA ALA A 551 -3.91 -39.75 -28.10
C ALA A 551 -3.86 -39.89 -26.57
N ASP A 552 -2.72 -40.33 -26.04
CA ASP A 552 -2.40 -40.30 -24.61
C ASP A 552 -1.92 -38.89 -24.22
N LEU A 553 -2.60 -38.24 -23.25
CA LEU A 553 -2.06 -37.05 -22.59
C LEU A 553 -1.20 -37.50 -21.40
N ARG A 554 0.13 -37.40 -21.51
CA ARG A 554 1.05 -37.68 -20.40
C ARG A 554 1.49 -36.39 -19.73
N LEU A 555 1.14 -36.22 -18.47
CA LEU A 555 1.70 -35.17 -17.61
C LEU A 555 2.93 -35.73 -16.89
N HIS A 556 4.10 -35.17 -17.15
CA HIS A 556 5.31 -35.44 -16.37
C HIS A 556 5.35 -34.48 -15.16
N MET A 557 5.22 -35.04 -13.95
CA MET A 557 5.49 -34.33 -12.70
C MET A 557 6.97 -34.56 -12.30
N PRO A 558 7.71 -33.54 -11.84
CA PRO A 558 9.03 -33.75 -11.25
C PRO A 558 8.91 -34.62 -10.00
N SER A 559 9.85 -35.55 -9.84
CA SER A 559 9.97 -36.41 -8.68
C SER A 559 10.32 -35.61 -7.41
N ALA A 560 9.56 -35.87 -6.33
CA ALA A 560 9.60 -35.31 -4.98
C ALA A 560 8.68 -34.09 -4.72
N LEU A 561 7.39 -34.37 -4.51
CA LEU A 561 6.44 -33.46 -3.85
C LEU A 561 6.49 -33.72 -2.33
N HIS A 562 6.52 -32.65 -1.53
CA HIS A 562 6.55 -32.72 -0.06
C HIS A 562 5.10 -32.95 0.47
N PRO A 563 4.87 -33.49 1.69
CA PRO A 563 3.54 -33.91 2.15
C PRO A 563 2.46 -32.82 2.33
N TRP A 564 2.75 -31.56 1.99
CA TRP A 564 1.84 -30.41 2.13
C TRP A 564 1.12 -30.05 0.82
N GLU A 565 1.43 -30.70 -0.31
CA GLU A 565 0.87 -30.37 -1.63
C GLU A 565 -0.36 -31.19 -2.03
N ALA A 566 -0.73 -32.21 -1.24
CA ALA A 566 -1.93 -33.04 -1.47
C ALA A 566 -3.30 -32.31 -1.38
N PRO A 567 -3.50 -31.24 -0.56
CA PRO A 567 -4.77 -30.52 -0.52
C PRO A 567 -5.05 -29.66 -1.77
N PHE A 568 -4.02 -29.31 -2.55
CA PHE A 568 -4.13 -28.39 -3.69
C PHE A 568 -4.79 -29.01 -4.92
N CYS A 569 -4.59 -30.31 -5.16
CA CYS A 569 -5.27 -31.01 -6.25
C CYS A 569 -6.78 -31.15 -6.00
N HIS A 570 -7.21 -31.19 -4.74
CA HIS A 570 -8.62 -31.31 -4.38
C HIS A 570 -9.40 -30.00 -4.62
N GLY A 571 -8.75 -28.85 -4.43
CA GLY A 571 -9.34 -27.52 -4.66
C GLY A 571 -9.63 -27.22 -6.13
N LEU A 572 -8.75 -27.63 -7.05
CA LEU A 572 -8.92 -27.42 -8.50
C LEU A 572 -10.15 -28.18 -9.04
N VAL A 573 -10.41 -29.38 -8.52
CA VAL A 573 -11.57 -30.21 -8.88
C VAL A 573 -12.88 -29.59 -8.37
N GLN A 574 -12.88 -29.00 -7.18
CA GLN A 574 -14.05 -28.29 -6.64
C GLN A 574 -14.35 -26.98 -7.38
N LEU A 575 -13.33 -26.30 -7.87
CA LEU A 575 -13.47 -25.05 -8.63
C LEU A 575 -14.10 -25.29 -10.01
N LEU A 576 -13.77 -26.41 -10.66
CA LEU A 576 -14.38 -26.81 -11.93
C LEU A 576 -15.84 -27.25 -11.77
N ASN A 577 -16.17 -27.93 -10.67
CA ASN A 577 -17.55 -28.33 -10.36
C ASN A 577 -18.45 -27.14 -9.98
N SER A 578 -17.92 -26.13 -9.29
CA SER A 578 -18.70 -24.94 -8.90
C SER A 578 -18.98 -23.98 -10.07
N TRP A 579 -18.09 -23.93 -11.07
CA TRP A 579 -18.27 -23.13 -12.28
C TRP A 579 -19.45 -23.61 -13.14
N TRP A 580 -19.72 -24.93 -13.16
CA TRP A 580 -20.83 -25.51 -13.92
C TRP A 580 -22.20 -25.37 -13.23
N ALA A 581 -22.22 -25.19 -11.91
CA ALA A 581 -23.44 -25.16 -11.10
C ALA A 581 -24.00 -23.74 -10.85
N SER A 582 -23.41 -22.68 -11.41
CA SER A 582 -23.81 -21.30 -11.10
C SER A 582 -25.09 -20.87 -11.85
N PRO A 583 -26.12 -20.30 -11.17
CA PRO A 583 -27.42 -19.98 -11.80
C PRO A 583 -27.41 -18.73 -12.71
N VAL A 584 -26.29 -18.00 -12.79
CA VAL A 584 -26.19 -16.70 -13.48
C VAL A 584 -25.78 -16.90 -14.95
N ILE A 585 -26.61 -17.62 -15.71
CA ILE A 585 -26.56 -17.58 -17.17
C ILE A 585 -27.94 -17.14 -17.69
N ASP A 586 -27.92 -15.93 -18.24
CA ASP A 586 -29.02 -15.21 -18.86
C ASP A 586 -29.70 -16.02 -19.98
N ARG A 587 -31.02 -15.83 -20.10
CA ARG A 587 -31.97 -16.71 -20.81
C ARG A 587 -31.79 -16.70 -22.33
N GLU A 588 -31.06 -15.73 -22.89
CA GLU A 588 -30.73 -15.68 -24.32
C GLU A 588 -29.56 -16.59 -24.74
N ARG A 589 -28.77 -17.13 -23.80
CA ARG A 589 -27.70 -18.11 -24.11
C ARG A 589 -28.10 -19.58 -23.98
N ARG A 590 -29.34 -19.88 -23.55
CA ARG A 590 -29.85 -21.27 -23.47
C ARG A 590 -30.36 -21.83 -24.80
N GLY A 591 -30.49 -21.01 -25.84
CA GLY A 591 -30.93 -21.45 -27.18
C GLY A 591 -29.88 -22.19 -28.01
N TRP A 592 -28.60 -22.17 -27.61
CA TRP A 592 -27.50 -22.73 -28.43
C TRP A 592 -26.88 -24.04 -27.90
N LEU A 593 -27.39 -24.59 -26.80
CA LEU A 593 -26.86 -25.84 -26.20
C LEU A 593 -27.98 -26.71 -25.60
N ALA A 594 -29.07 -26.92 -26.35
CA ALA A 594 -30.00 -28.01 -26.05
C ALA A 594 -29.49 -29.30 -26.71
N GLY A 595 -28.74 -30.12 -25.97
CA GLY A 595 -28.37 -31.46 -26.42
C GLY A 595 -27.02 -31.98 -25.92
N ALA A 596 -26.79 -32.02 -24.60
CA ALA A 596 -25.71 -32.81 -24.02
C ALA A 596 -26.04 -33.15 -22.57
N ALA A 597 -26.72 -34.28 -22.35
CA ALA A 597 -26.73 -34.96 -21.06
C ALA A 597 -25.61 -36.00 -21.09
N GLY A 598 -24.57 -35.82 -20.27
CA GLY A 598 -23.51 -36.80 -20.07
C GLY A 598 -23.00 -36.72 -18.64
N ASN A 599 -23.13 -37.82 -17.90
CA ASN A 599 -22.63 -37.94 -16.52
C ASN A 599 -21.11 -38.15 -16.52
N PHE A 600 -20.40 -37.45 -15.62
CA PHE A 600 -18.99 -37.67 -15.36
C PHE A 600 -18.81 -38.64 -14.18
N HIS A 601 -18.01 -39.69 -14.37
CA HIS A 601 -17.55 -40.57 -13.28
C HIS A 601 -16.03 -40.55 -13.21
N VAL A 602 -15.49 -40.32 -12.00
CA VAL A 602 -14.06 -40.44 -11.69
C VAL A 602 -13.89 -41.58 -10.70
N VAL A 603 -13.05 -42.56 -11.02
CA VAL A 603 -12.67 -43.66 -10.14
C VAL A 603 -11.19 -43.51 -9.79
N LEU A 604 -10.86 -43.55 -8.49
CA LEU A 604 -9.50 -43.61 -7.98
C LEU A 604 -9.26 -45.04 -7.47
N GLU A 605 -8.34 -45.78 -8.07
CA GLU A 605 -7.92 -47.10 -7.55
C GLU A 605 -6.59 -46.96 -6.81
N GLY A 606 -6.53 -47.52 -5.60
CA GLY A 606 -5.36 -47.47 -4.72
C GLY A 606 -4.46 -48.69 -4.86
N GLY A 607 -3.16 -48.45 -5.02
CA GLY A 607 -2.10 -49.44 -4.94
C GLY A 607 -0.76 -48.74 -4.73
N SER A 608 0.02 -49.25 -3.78
CA SER A 608 1.24 -48.67 -3.23
C SER A 608 2.27 -48.25 -4.30
N ILE A 609 2.94 -47.11 -4.05
CA ILE A 609 3.88 -46.32 -4.88
C ILE A 609 3.15 -45.22 -5.67
N TYR A 610 3.41 -43.96 -5.30
CA TYR A 610 2.74 -42.75 -5.80
C TYR A 610 2.90 -42.54 -7.32
N TYR A 611 1.99 -43.13 -8.10
CA TYR A 611 1.68 -42.70 -9.46
C TYR A 611 0.15 -42.64 -9.62
N GLY A 612 -0.40 -41.43 -9.70
CA GLY A 612 -1.81 -41.22 -10.08
C GLY A 612 -1.92 -41.03 -11.59
N TYR A 613 -2.79 -41.79 -12.25
CA TYR A 613 -3.11 -41.59 -13.66
C TYR A 613 -4.57 -41.14 -13.80
N MET A 614 -4.80 -40.13 -14.65
CA MET A 614 -6.15 -39.67 -14.97
C MET A 614 -6.52 -40.19 -16.36
N ARG A 615 -7.53 -41.08 -16.45
CA ARG A 615 -8.14 -41.47 -17.73
C ARG A 615 -9.39 -40.65 -17.97
N VAL A 616 -9.46 -39.97 -19.10
CA VAL A 616 -10.66 -39.29 -19.58
C VAL A 616 -11.16 -40.03 -20.80
N TRP A 617 -12.40 -40.50 -20.77
CA TRP A 617 -13.06 -41.13 -21.91
C TRP A 617 -13.81 -40.08 -22.71
N PHE A 618 -13.60 -40.05 -24.03
CA PHE A 618 -14.44 -39.30 -24.96
C PHE A 618 -15.23 -40.28 -25.82
N THR A 619 -16.55 -40.17 -25.79
CA THR A 619 -17.40 -40.89 -26.74
C THR A 619 -17.33 -40.20 -28.10
N ALA A 620 -16.97 -40.99 -29.12
CA ALA A 620 -16.69 -40.51 -30.47
C ALA A 620 -17.92 -39.91 -31.16
N GLY A 621 -17.72 -38.78 -31.84
CA GLY A 621 -18.66 -38.26 -32.84
C GLY A 621 -19.10 -36.82 -32.66
N LYS A 622 -18.15 -35.86 -32.73
CA LYS A 622 -18.31 -34.53 -33.38
C LYS A 622 -17.03 -33.70 -33.21
N LYS A 623 -16.63 -33.02 -34.28
CA LYS A 623 -15.43 -32.18 -34.39
C LYS A 623 -15.63 -30.92 -33.52
N LEU A 624 -14.80 -30.72 -32.49
CA LEU A 624 -14.78 -29.47 -31.72
C LEU A 624 -13.77 -28.53 -32.40
N GLU A 625 -14.26 -27.51 -33.10
CA GLU A 625 -13.41 -26.49 -33.72
C GLU A 625 -13.28 -25.30 -32.76
N LEU A 626 -12.18 -25.26 -32.00
CA LEU A 626 -11.81 -24.10 -31.19
C LEU A 626 -11.27 -22.99 -32.10
N LYS A 627 -12.14 -22.10 -32.58
CA LYS A 627 -11.71 -20.84 -33.21
C LYS A 627 -11.24 -19.87 -32.13
N SER A 628 -9.93 -19.84 -31.89
CA SER A 628 -9.28 -18.72 -31.21
C SER A 628 -9.08 -17.59 -32.22
N LYS A 629 -9.65 -16.41 -31.94
CA LYS A 629 -9.38 -15.20 -32.72
C LYS A 629 -8.14 -14.53 -32.11
N CYS A 630 -6.96 -14.90 -32.60
CA CYS A 630 -5.75 -14.10 -32.39
C CYS A 630 -5.82 -12.92 -33.35
N VAL A 631 -6.11 -11.72 -32.86
CA VAL A 631 -5.86 -10.49 -33.63
C VAL A 631 -4.40 -10.14 -33.41
N GLY A 632 -3.57 -10.49 -34.40
CA GLY A 632 -2.19 -10.04 -34.49
C GLY A 632 -2.14 -8.58 -34.95
N LEU A 633 -1.24 -7.82 -34.34
CA LEU A 633 -0.80 -6.51 -34.79
C LEU A 633 -0.13 -6.63 -36.16
N ASP A 634 -0.91 -6.52 -37.24
CA ASP A 634 -0.41 -6.19 -38.59
C ASP A 634 -1.47 -5.56 -39.52
N GLU A 635 -2.60 -5.07 -38.97
CA GLU A 635 -3.69 -4.46 -39.76
C GLU A 635 -4.03 -3.00 -39.37
N ILE A 636 -3.03 -2.22 -38.96
CA ILE A 636 -3.14 -0.74 -38.85
C ILE A 636 -2.12 -0.07 -39.79
N SER A 637 -2.12 -0.51 -41.06
CA SER A 637 -1.39 0.18 -42.14
C SER A 637 -2.22 0.30 -43.43
N LYS A 638 -3.54 0.06 -43.41
CA LYS A 638 -4.39 0.17 -44.62
C LYS A 638 -5.76 0.85 -44.45
N ARG A 639 -6.00 1.58 -43.35
CA ARG A 639 -7.18 2.48 -43.22
C ARG A 639 -6.80 3.91 -42.81
N ALA A 640 -5.89 4.49 -43.56
CA ALA A 640 -5.61 5.94 -43.57
C ALA A 640 -5.66 6.51 -45.01
N LYS A 641 -6.49 5.91 -45.87
CA LYS A 641 -6.92 6.52 -47.13
C LYS A 641 -8.41 6.22 -47.32
N GLN A 642 -9.20 7.28 -47.50
CA GLN A 642 -10.66 7.35 -47.68
C GLN A 642 -11.51 7.44 -46.41
N SER A 643 -11.44 8.60 -45.72
CA SER A 643 -12.53 9.58 -45.52
C SER A 643 -12.12 10.58 -44.45
#